data_AF-A0A8H6YSF3-F1
#
_entry.id   AF-A0A8H6YSF3-F1
#
_cell.length_a   1.000
_cell.length_b   1.000
_cell.length_c   1.000
_cell.angle_alpha   90.00
_cell.angle_beta   90.00
_cell.angle_gamma   90.00
#
_symmetry.space_group_name_H-M   'P 1'
#
loop_
_entity.id
_entity.type
_entity.pdbx_description
1 polymer ?
#
loop_
_entity_poly.entity_id
_entity_poly.type
_entity_poly.pdbx_seq_one_letter_code
_entity_poly.pdbx_strand_id
1 'polypeptide(L)'
;MAPVHQDPAAAASLSRNLWQSEASPGIPPLLHSLRELRSVLSLAASDRYIFCGSQSQDIPVWDKKTFQLKDNLRGHTGAVLALAYAEDRKWLFSSSGDSTVRIWSTTNLTPIYVLSPYLETGAGDLFSLAWCPSLQTIYVGCQNTSLQWYDFNSEHHPINAGSTHFRDVSGSASGTSTPRKPHKFFDSYPQYERKPADIHANNGAPSRDISPHSDTTVPPPRAYLNIPSENVIDSAHYGYIYCMALFPDDDEKGVRLVTGSGDESVKVWECSAKQPTELHAFECHNGAIYSLVVKDETIYAGCQDGSVKVLDLETKTLVRIIIAQEGIDVLSMSMINSDLYTCSANGQVQRFSASFDCTASWHAHNGIVLSSIITHGNSKDHPCLITGGNDDHIKVWELTSPSQGDSTTDDGQIVLPSLDSSASDTLTYALSKFISIPSVSSSSSHREDCRQAAIWLKKCLSQLGAKSSLLPTGEGKNPLVLGTFSGATTKNKQSKPRLLFYGHYDVISAPPDGWDSDPFNMAGRNGYLYGRGVTDNKGPILAVACAVANLLATRALGVDVVFLIEGEEECGSTGFGDAVRKHKDLIGEIDAILVSNSTWIAEDTPCITYGLRGVVHCSLEISSSLPDLHSGIEGGAVVEPLLDMVHLLSTLTDAQHQVRIPGFYDQVRQQTEAEKELYQRLATITGRPASSLSSRWREPSLTVHSIEISGPKNPTVIPGTIKSQVSLRIVPDQDLDSIAKSLCTHLRSSFENLQSPNKLNVSIENTANWWLGELDDFWFKALESAVQEEWGREPLRIREGGTIPSVPFLEKEFGCHALHLPMGQSSDQAHLPNERISLDNLRRGRSVIERFLSTVGEKGTVSS
;
A
#
# COMPACT_ATOMS: atom_id res chain seq x y z
N MET A 1 -17.74 -15.47 36.14
CA MET A 1 -16.92 -14.53 35.35
C MET A 1 -17.02 -14.98 33.90
N ALA A 2 -17.79 -14.27 33.08
CA ALA A 2 -17.83 -14.51 31.64
C ALA A 2 -16.56 -13.95 31.00
N PRO A 3 -15.99 -14.60 29.96
CA PRO A 3 -14.80 -14.10 29.30
C PRO A 3 -15.15 -12.85 28.49
N VAL A 4 -14.32 -11.82 28.64
CA VAL A 4 -14.37 -10.58 27.89
C VAL A 4 -14.07 -10.88 26.42
N HIS A 5 -14.98 -10.48 25.53
CA HIS A 5 -14.73 -10.47 24.08
C HIS A 5 -13.52 -9.59 23.79
N GLN A 6 -12.48 -10.17 23.18
CA GLN A 6 -11.39 -9.41 22.57
C GLN A 6 -11.92 -8.73 21.30
N ASP A 7 -11.71 -7.42 21.24
CA ASP A 7 -12.07 -6.54 20.13
C ASP A 7 -11.11 -6.78 18.94
N PRO A 8 -11.60 -7.12 17.73
CA PRO A 8 -10.77 -7.38 16.55
C PRO A 8 -9.91 -6.18 16.09
N ALA A 9 -10.14 -4.97 16.60
CA ALA A 9 -9.35 -3.78 16.27
C ALA A 9 -7.92 -3.76 16.88
N ALA A 10 -7.65 -4.57 17.91
CA ALA A 10 -6.35 -4.54 18.62
C ALA A 10 -5.18 -5.17 17.85
N ALA A 11 -5.43 -5.91 16.75
CA ALA A 11 -4.40 -6.62 16.00
C ALA A 11 -3.66 -5.76 14.96
N ALA A 12 -4.06 -4.50 14.72
CA ALA A 12 -3.54 -3.66 13.64
C ALA A 12 -2.49 -2.60 14.06
N SER A 13 -2.18 -2.47 15.35
CA SER A 13 -1.27 -1.45 15.87
C SER A 13 0.18 -1.93 15.91
N LEU A 14 1.04 -1.41 15.03
CA LEU A 14 2.48 -1.71 15.00
C LEU A 14 3.35 -0.47 14.71
N SER A 15 2.93 0.73 15.14
CA SER A 15 3.89 1.85 15.20
C SER A 15 4.93 1.55 16.28
N ARG A 16 6.22 1.43 15.90
CA ARG A 16 7.30 1.29 16.87
C ARG A 16 7.43 2.60 17.64
N ASN A 17 6.96 2.63 18.89
CA ASN A 17 7.22 3.74 19.78
C ASN A 17 8.72 3.82 20.10
N LEU A 18 9.33 4.98 19.88
CA LEU A 18 10.65 5.30 20.40
C LEU A 18 10.54 5.47 21.93
N TRP A 19 10.78 4.39 22.68
CA TRP A 19 11.15 4.50 24.09
C TRP A 19 12.67 4.33 24.21
N GLN A 20 13.32 5.43 24.61
CA GLN A 20 14.65 5.51 25.22
C GLN A 20 15.86 5.13 24.34
N SER A 21 16.47 6.14 23.73
CA SER A 21 17.92 6.22 23.57
C SER A 21 18.33 7.70 23.56
N GLU A 22 19.23 8.06 24.47
CA GLU A 22 19.78 9.40 24.67
C GLU A 22 20.73 9.78 23.53
N ALA A 23 20.15 10.18 22.40
CA ALA A 23 20.64 11.16 21.43
C ALA A 23 19.53 11.28 20.38
N SER A 24 18.93 12.46 20.18
CA SER A 24 17.82 12.66 19.25
C SER A 24 18.30 13.26 17.91
N PRO A 25 18.82 12.49 16.94
CA PRO A 25 19.01 12.98 15.58
C PRO A 25 17.63 13.07 14.91
N GLY A 26 17.16 14.27 14.56
CA GLY A 26 15.97 14.42 13.71
C GLY A 26 14.97 15.52 14.09
N ILE A 27 15.17 16.27 15.18
CA ILE A 27 14.31 17.44 15.48
C ILE A 27 14.70 18.58 14.51
N PRO A 28 13.78 19.09 13.69
CA PRO A 28 14.06 20.22 12.80
C PRO A 28 14.36 21.48 13.63
N PRO A 29 15.38 22.28 13.28
CA PRO A 29 15.69 23.48 14.03
C PRO A 29 14.58 24.52 13.86
N LEU A 30 14.20 25.16 14.96
CA LEU A 30 13.24 26.27 14.97
C LEU A 30 13.94 27.53 14.44
N LEU A 31 13.55 28.00 13.26
CA LEU A 31 14.08 29.22 12.64
C LEU A 31 13.49 30.48 13.28
N HIS A 32 12.19 30.48 13.51
CA HIS A 32 11.50 31.66 14.00
C HIS A 32 10.18 31.34 14.71
N SER A 33 9.74 32.26 15.57
CA SER A 33 8.43 32.23 16.20
C SER A 33 7.75 33.59 16.05
N LEU A 34 6.61 33.61 15.38
CA LEU A 34 5.74 34.78 15.26
C LEU A 34 4.64 34.69 16.32
N ARG A 35 4.15 35.82 16.79
CA ARG A 35 3.12 35.89 17.81
C ARG A 35 1.88 36.58 17.26
N GLU A 36 0.74 35.95 17.49
CA GLU A 36 -0.58 36.41 17.14
C GLU A 36 -1.37 36.86 18.38
N LEU A 37 -2.54 37.46 18.14
CA LEU A 37 -3.42 37.91 19.23
C LEU A 37 -4.28 36.78 19.80
N ARG A 38 -4.53 35.74 19.00
CA ARG A 38 -5.42 34.61 19.29
C ARG A 38 -4.94 33.36 18.55
N SER A 39 -5.59 32.23 18.84
CA SER A 39 -5.32 30.93 18.25
C SER A 39 -5.22 30.97 16.73
N VAL A 40 -4.16 30.34 16.19
CA VAL A 40 -3.87 30.27 14.75
C VAL A 40 -4.59 29.07 14.15
N LEU A 41 -5.75 29.30 13.54
CA LEU A 41 -6.64 28.24 13.05
C LEU A 41 -6.23 27.70 11.68
N SER A 42 -5.67 28.54 10.82
CA SER A 42 -5.28 28.17 9.46
C SER A 42 -4.07 28.95 8.97
N LEU A 43 -3.31 28.34 8.06
CA LEU A 43 -2.11 28.92 7.49
C LEU A 43 -2.14 28.73 5.97
N ALA A 44 -1.63 29.72 5.25
CA ALA A 44 -1.29 29.60 3.83
C ALA A 44 0.01 30.35 3.56
N ALA A 45 0.74 29.96 2.51
CA ALA A 45 1.97 30.64 2.13
C ALA A 45 2.04 30.86 0.62
N SER A 46 2.57 32.02 0.24
CA SER A 46 3.06 32.29 -1.11
C SER A 46 4.59 32.21 -1.10
N ASP A 47 5.22 32.51 -2.24
CA ASP A 47 6.68 32.63 -2.33
C ASP A 47 7.23 33.67 -1.36
N ARG A 48 6.46 34.73 -1.07
CA ARG A 48 6.93 35.89 -0.32
C ARG A 48 6.32 36.04 1.08
N TYR A 49 5.10 35.58 1.28
CA TYR A 49 4.33 35.87 2.49
C TYR A 49 3.76 34.62 3.15
N ILE A 50 3.68 34.64 4.49
CA ILE A 50 2.88 33.74 5.32
C ILE A 50 1.60 34.47 5.69
N PHE A 51 0.46 33.83 5.46
CA PHE A 51 -0.86 34.32 5.82
C PHE A 51 -1.40 33.51 6.99
N CYS A 52 -1.94 34.20 7.99
CA CYS A 52 -2.44 33.59 9.22
C CYS A 52 -3.94 33.85 9.39
N GLY A 53 -4.73 32.77 9.34
CA GLY A 53 -6.13 32.79 9.76
C GLY A 53 -6.21 32.46 11.25
N SER A 54 -6.86 33.30 12.04
CA SER A 54 -6.94 33.13 13.49
C SER A 54 -8.37 33.26 13.99
N GLN A 55 -8.58 33.04 15.29
CA GLN A 55 -9.85 33.42 15.95
C GLN A 55 -10.09 34.94 15.95
N SER A 56 -9.08 35.74 15.58
CA SER A 56 -9.30 37.16 15.28
C SER A 56 -9.96 37.33 13.90
N GLN A 57 -10.47 38.53 13.63
CA GLN A 57 -11.18 38.84 12.39
C GLN A 57 -10.24 39.24 11.24
N ASP A 58 -8.99 39.56 11.55
CA ASP A 58 -8.02 40.01 10.56
C ASP A 58 -7.08 38.88 10.13
N ILE A 59 -6.44 39.03 8.97
CA ILE A 59 -5.45 38.09 8.43
C ILE A 59 -4.07 38.78 8.37
N PRO A 60 -3.21 38.57 9.37
CA PRO A 60 -1.85 39.07 9.36
C PRO A 60 -1.03 38.46 8.22
N VAL A 61 -0.26 39.33 7.56
CA VAL A 61 0.62 38.99 6.44
C VAL A 61 2.06 39.19 6.87
N TRP A 62 2.81 38.11 7.01
CA TRP A 62 4.19 38.12 7.45
C TRP A 62 5.13 37.93 6.26
N ASP A 63 6.17 38.75 6.13
CA ASP A 63 7.18 38.57 5.10
C ASP A 63 8.09 37.36 5.44
N LYS A 64 8.17 36.38 4.53
CA LYS A 64 8.90 35.11 4.75
C LYS A 64 10.40 35.31 4.96
N LYS A 65 10.96 36.40 4.43
CA LYS A 65 12.41 36.65 4.49
C LYS A 65 12.80 37.37 5.77
N THR A 66 12.00 38.35 6.18
CA THR A 66 12.30 39.22 7.32
C THR A 66 11.56 38.83 8.60
N PHE A 67 10.53 37.98 8.48
CA PHE A 67 9.59 37.62 9.54
C PHE A 67 8.91 38.83 10.19
N GLN A 68 8.84 39.95 9.47
CA GLN A 68 8.15 41.16 9.91
C GLN A 68 6.72 41.18 9.41
N LEU A 69 5.81 41.70 10.25
CA LEU A 69 4.43 41.95 9.85
C LEU A 69 4.43 43.01 8.75
N LYS A 70 3.98 42.60 7.56
CA LYS A 70 3.94 43.44 6.36
C LYS A 70 2.64 44.19 6.23
N ASP A 71 1.53 43.51 6.49
CA ASP A 71 0.18 44.04 6.35
C ASP A 71 -0.79 43.24 7.22
N ASN A 72 -2.02 43.70 7.32
CA ASN A 72 -3.09 43.02 8.00
C ASN A 72 -4.39 43.14 7.20
N LEU A 73 -4.85 42.04 6.59
CA LEU A 73 -6.02 42.05 5.72
C LEU A 73 -7.29 42.10 6.60
N ARG A 74 -7.98 43.24 6.54
CA ARG A 74 -9.19 43.49 7.33
C ARG A 74 -10.44 43.31 6.50
N GLY A 75 -11.46 42.66 7.07
CA GLY A 75 -12.78 42.63 6.45
C GLY A 75 -13.73 41.58 7.00
N HIS A 76 -13.23 40.43 7.47
CA HIS A 76 -14.09 39.45 8.12
C HIS A 76 -14.68 40.02 9.41
N THR A 77 -15.82 39.48 9.83
CA THR A 77 -16.45 39.83 11.13
C THR A 77 -16.49 38.65 12.10
N GLY A 78 -15.91 37.51 11.72
CA GLY A 78 -15.78 36.31 12.52
C GLY A 78 -14.37 35.70 12.39
N ALA A 79 -14.14 34.60 13.10
CA ALA A 79 -12.87 33.85 13.03
C ALA A 79 -12.58 33.39 11.60
N VAL A 80 -11.31 33.41 11.19
CA VAL A 80 -10.85 32.93 9.88
C VAL A 80 -10.47 31.46 10.00
N LEU A 81 -11.33 30.58 9.45
CA LEU A 81 -11.31 29.14 9.72
C LEU A 81 -10.41 28.37 8.76
N ALA A 82 -10.40 28.73 7.47
CA ALA A 82 -9.51 28.13 6.48
C ALA A 82 -8.94 29.18 5.53
N LEU A 83 -7.73 28.90 5.05
CA LEU A 83 -7.05 29.64 4.01
C LEU A 83 -6.67 28.70 2.85
N ALA A 84 -6.85 29.14 1.62
CA ALA A 84 -6.37 28.44 0.43
C ALA A 84 -5.65 29.42 -0.50
N TYR A 85 -4.43 29.09 -0.91
CA TYR A 85 -3.64 29.94 -1.81
C TYR A 85 -3.75 29.42 -3.25
N ALA A 86 -4.15 30.31 -4.15
CA ALA A 86 -4.21 30.07 -5.59
C ALA A 86 -3.00 30.71 -6.26
N GLU A 87 -1.98 29.90 -6.54
CA GLU A 87 -0.72 30.38 -7.10
C GLU A 87 -0.88 30.95 -8.53
N ASP A 88 -1.71 30.31 -9.34
CA ASP A 88 -1.99 30.66 -10.73
C ASP A 88 -2.59 32.08 -10.86
N ARG A 89 -3.46 32.47 -9.91
CA ARG A 89 -4.05 33.81 -9.86
C ARG A 89 -3.35 34.78 -8.93
N LYS A 90 -2.40 34.30 -8.13
CA LYS A 90 -1.83 35.03 -6.97
C LYS A 90 -2.96 35.56 -6.07
N TRP A 91 -3.91 34.68 -5.75
CA TRP A 91 -5.06 34.98 -4.88
C TRP A 91 -4.96 34.20 -3.56
N LEU A 92 -5.48 34.79 -2.50
CA LEU A 92 -5.73 34.10 -1.23
C LEU A 92 -7.24 34.03 -1.00
N PHE A 93 -7.76 32.84 -0.77
CA PHE A 93 -9.11 32.61 -0.29
C PHE A 93 -9.11 32.47 1.22
N SER A 94 -10.05 33.11 1.90
CA SER A 94 -10.25 32.99 3.35
C SER A 94 -11.71 32.74 3.68
N SER A 95 -12.01 31.65 4.36
CA SER A 95 -13.34 31.34 4.86
C SER A 95 -13.46 31.72 6.33
N SER A 96 -14.68 32.09 6.76
CA SER A 96 -14.90 32.58 8.11
C SER A 96 -16.20 32.11 8.73
N GLY A 97 -16.25 32.16 10.06
CA GLY A 97 -17.48 32.03 10.85
C GLY A 97 -18.46 33.20 10.68
N ASP A 98 -18.14 34.20 9.86
CA ASP A 98 -19.11 35.20 9.37
C ASP A 98 -19.93 34.71 8.16
N SER A 99 -19.79 33.43 7.79
CA SER A 99 -20.46 32.80 6.66
C SER A 99 -20.10 33.43 5.31
N THR A 100 -18.88 33.97 5.14
CA THR A 100 -18.38 34.46 3.85
C THR A 100 -17.02 33.87 3.50
N VAL A 101 -16.74 33.80 2.20
CA VAL A 101 -15.38 33.59 1.66
C VAL A 101 -14.89 34.91 1.08
N ARG A 102 -13.72 35.38 1.49
CA ARG A 102 -13.09 36.57 0.92
C ARG A 102 -11.91 36.19 0.04
N ILE A 103 -11.74 36.94 -1.04
CA ILE A 103 -10.68 36.74 -2.01
C ILE A 103 -9.79 37.97 -2.00
N TRP A 104 -8.50 37.77 -1.79
CA TRP A 104 -7.49 38.81 -1.66
C TRP A 104 -6.43 38.65 -2.73
N SER A 105 -5.91 39.76 -3.25
CA SER A 105 -4.74 39.74 -4.12
C SER A 105 -3.49 39.65 -3.27
N THR A 106 -2.64 38.66 -3.50
CA THR A 106 -1.36 38.52 -2.77
C THR A 106 -0.25 39.41 -3.34
N THR A 107 -0.50 40.06 -4.48
CA THR A 107 0.47 40.98 -5.11
C THR A 107 0.46 42.36 -4.45
N ASN A 108 -0.73 42.89 -4.17
CA ASN A 108 -0.93 44.23 -3.62
C ASN A 108 -1.68 44.24 -2.29
N LEU A 109 -2.04 43.07 -1.75
CA LEU A 109 -2.67 42.89 -0.44
C LEU A 109 -4.03 43.62 -0.30
N THR A 110 -4.79 43.70 -1.39
CA THR A 110 -6.13 44.33 -1.40
C THR A 110 -7.26 43.32 -1.58
N PRO A 111 -8.46 43.56 -1.03
CA PRO A 111 -9.63 42.73 -1.28
C PRO A 111 -10.04 42.77 -2.77
N ILE A 112 -10.39 41.61 -3.32
CA ILE A 112 -10.89 41.45 -4.69
C ILE A 112 -12.39 41.19 -4.67
N TYR A 113 -12.83 40.13 -4.00
CA TYR A 113 -14.22 39.69 -3.99
C TYR A 113 -14.64 39.28 -2.58
N VAL A 114 -15.95 39.36 -2.34
CA VAL A 114 -16.61 38.67 -1.23
C VAL A 114 -17.60 37.70 -1.84
N LEU A 115 -17.45 36.42 -1.56
CA LEU A 115 -18.30 35.34 -2.02
C LEU A 115 -19.17 34.88 -0.86
N SER A 116 -20.49 35.02 -1.02
CA SER A 116 -21.48 34.51 -0.07
C SER A 116 -21.94 33.10 -0.49
N PRO A 117 -21.96 32.13 0.44
CA PRO A 117 -22.63 30.85 0.24
C PRO A 117 -24.11 31.03 -0.10
N TYR A 118 -24.75 29.98 -0.62
CA TYR A 118 -26.16 30.04 -0.95
C TYR A 118 -27.01 30.26 0.32
N LEU A 119 -27.58 31.48 0.44
CA LEU A 119 -28.13 32.03 1.69
C LEU A 119 -29.29 31.23 2.29
N GLU A 120 -30.12 30.58 1.47
CA GLU A 120 -31.26 29.81 1.95
C GLU A 120 -30.86 28.53 2.72
N THR A 121 -29.62 28.06 2.54
CA THR A 121 -29.13 26.84 3.22
C THR A 121 -28.65 27.07 4.65
N GLY A 122 -28.45 28.33 5.06
CA GLY A 122 -27.90 28.65 6.38
C GLY A 122 -26.53 27.98 6.62
N ALA A 123 -25.58 28.20 5.71
CA ALA A 123 -24.27 27.50 5.67
C ALA A 123 -23.51 27.44 7.00
N GLY A 124 -23.68 28.44 7.87
CA GLY A 124 -23.01 28.53 9.16
C GLY A 124 -21.52 28.81 9.01
N ASP A 125 -20.71 28.18 9.85
CA ASP A 125 -19.25 28.25 9.77
C ASP A 125 -18.75 27.53 8.49
N LEU A 126 -17.74 28.13 7.84
CA LEU A 126 -17.13 27.60 6.61
C LEU A 126 -15.77 26.97 6.92
N PHE A 127 -15.74 25.67 7.16
CA PHE A 127 -14.60 24.98 7.80
C PHE A 127 -13.42 24.69 6.88
N SER A 128 -13.66 24.45 5.59
CA SER A 128 -12.63 23.98 4.68
C SER A 128 -12.76 24.54 3.27
N LEU A 129 -11.63 24.69 2.58
CA LEU A 129 -11.51 25.26 1.24
C LEU A 129 -10.55 24.45 0.38
N ALA A 130 -10.86 24.29 -0.91
CA ALA A 130 -9.93 23.75 -1.90
C ALA A 130 -10.07 24.49 -3.24
N TRP A 131 -8.97 25.06 -3.72
CA TRP A 131 -8.89 25.74 -5.01
C TRP A 131 -8.40 24.77 -6.08
N CYS A 132 -9.17 24.62 -7.15
CA CYS A 132 -8.81 23.84 -8.33
C CYS A 132 -8.35 24.76 -9.48
N PRO A 133 -7.05 24.77 -9.83
CA PRO A 133 -6.53 25.60 -10.91
C PRO A 133 -7.03 25.20 -12.31
N SER A 134 -7.14 23.91 -12.65
CA SER A 134 -7.62 23.50 -13.99
C SER A 134 -9.06 23.94 -14.27
N LEU A 135 -9.95 23.78 -13.28
CA LEU A 135 -11.35 24.18 -13.40
C LEU A 135 -11.61 25.65 -13.05
N GLN A 136 -10.66 26.32 -12.39
CA GLN A 136 -10.81 27.67 -11.84
C GLN A 136 -11.98 27.77 -10.85
N THR A 137 -12.12 26.75 -10.00
CA THR A 137 -13.25 26.57 -9.09
C THR A 137 -12.77 26.49 -7.65
N ILE A 138 -13.47 27.19 -6.75
CA ILE A 138 -13.29 27.05 -5.29
C ILE A 138 -14.38 26.14 -4.73
N TYR A 139 -13.98 25.14 -3.94
CA TYR A 139 -14.88 24.28 -3.17
C TYR A 139 -14.90 24.70 -1.70
N VAL A 140 -16.06 24.62 -1.07
CA VAL A 140 -16.31 25.11 0.30
C VAL A 140 -17.07 24.04 1.09
N GLY A 141 -16.49 23.64 2.23
CA GLY A 141 -17.11 22.71 3.17
C GLY A 141 -17.82 23.47 4.28
N CYS A 142 -19.13 23.27 4.41
CA CYS A 142 -19.99 24.06 5.29
C CYS A 142 -20.39 23.31 6.58
N GLN A 143 -20.71 24.06 7.63
CA GLN A 143 -21.22 23.52 8.90
C GLN A 143 -22.59 22.85 8.74
N ASN A 144 -23.42 23.31 7.80
CA ASN A 144 -24.70 22.66 7.50
C ASN A 144 -24.54 21.35 6.70
N THR A 145 -23.35 20.76 6.63
CA THR A 145 -23.01 19.51 5.92
C THR A 145 -23.03 19.58 4.40
N SER A 146 -23.26 20.77 3.83
CA SER A 146 -23.25 20.97 2.38
C SER A 146 -21.83 21.14 1.83
N LEU A 147 -21.63 20.65 0.60
CA LEU A 147 -20.49 20.97 -0.25
C LEU A 147 -20.95 21.99 -1.30
N GLN A 148 -20.33 23.17 -1.30
CA GLN A 148 -20.68 24.27 -2.22
C GLN A 148 -19.48 24.63 -3.10
N TRP A 149 -19.72 25.17 -4.30
CA TRP A 149 -18.63 25.59 -5.18
C TRP A 149 -18.93 26.82 -6.04
N TYR A 150 -17.89 27.53 -6.45
CA TYR A 150 -18.00 28.66 -7.37
C TYR A 150 -16.95 28.58 -8.47
N ASP A 151 -17.42 28.60 -9.72
CA ASP A 151 -16.58 28.59 -10.93
C ASP A 151 -16.34 30.03 -11.43
N PHE A 152 -15.08 30.44 -11.49
CA PHE A 152 -14.68 31.77 -11.94
C PHE A 152 -14.54 31.93 -13.46
N ASN A 153 -14.76 30.87 -14.25
CA ASN A 153 -14.79 30.91 -15.71
C ASN A 153 -16.20 31.15 -16.27
N SER A 154 -17.24 30.82 -15.52
CA SER A 154 -18.63 30.96 -15.98
C SER A 154 -18.99 32.42 -16.30
N GLU A 155 -19.61 32.68 -17.47
CA GLU A 155 -19.92 34.01 -18.03
C GLU A 155 -20.94 34.86 -17.22
N HIS A 156 -21.21 34.53 -15.96
CA HIS A 156 -22.07 35.32 -15.09
C HIS A 156 -21.29 36.48 -14.45
N HIS A 157 -21.03 37.50 -15.27
CA HIS A 157 -20.50 38.79 -14.81
C HIS A 157 -21.48 39.54 -13.88
N PRO A 158 -20.96 40.39 -12.97
CA PRO A 158 -21.66 40.86 -11.78
C PRO A 158 -22.89 41.71 -12.06
N ILE A 159 -23.87 41.63 -11.15
CA ILE A 159 -24.94 42.62 -11.05
C ILE A 159 -24.29 44.00 -10.87
N ASN A 160 -24.53 44.89 -11.83
CA ASN A 160 -24.07 46.27 -11.82
C ASN A 160 -24.32 46.95 -10.47
N ALA A 161 -23.32 47.69 -10.00
CA ALA A 161 -23.50 48.73 -9.00
C ALA A 161 -24.52 49.76 -9.51
N GLY A 162 -25.78 49.59 -9.13
CA GLY A 162 -26.86 50.48 -9.51
C GLY A 162 -28.19 50.06 -8.88
N SER A 163 -28.73 50.92 -8.04
CA SER A 163 -30.05 50.88 -7.40
C SER A 163 -30.14 50.18 -6.03
N THR A 164 -29.89 51.02 -5.02
CA THR A 164 -30.49 51.02 -3.69
C THR A 164 -31.88 50.39 -3.59
N HIS A 165 -32.05 49.41 -2.70
CA HIS A 165 -33.14 49.35 -1.72
C HIS A 165 -32.77 48.39 -0.58
N PHE A 166 -31.88 48.82 0.32
CA PHE A 166 -31.99 48.40 1.71
C PHE A 166 -33.25 49.09 2.25
N ARG A 167 -34.30 48.30 2.50
CA ARG A 167 -35.40 48.77 3.33
C ARG A 167 -34.85 48.95 4.73
N ASP A 168 -34.84 50.18 5.19
CA ASP A 168 -34.89 50.52 6.60
C ASP A 168 -35.97 49.68 7.27
N VAL A 169 -35.55 48.72 8.07
CA VAL A 169 -36.37 48.18 9.16
C VAL A 169 -35.74 48.73 10.44
N SER A 170 -36.08 49.99 10.73
CA SER A 170 -36.20 50.46 12.10
C SER A 170 -37.33 49.65 12.76
N GLY A 171 -36.99 48.45 13.20
CA GLY A 171 -37.89 47.52 13.85
C GLY A 171 -37.07 46.68 14.80
N SER A 172 -37.30 46.89 16.09
CA SER A 172 -36.91 45.99 17.17
C SER A 172 -37.21 44.54 16.79
N ALA A 173 -36.22 43.85 16.25
CA ALA A 173 -36.24 42.42 16.01
C ALA A 173 -34.94 41.87 16.56
N SER A 174 -35.01 41.40 17.79
CA SER A 174 -34.18 40.32 18.32
C SER A 174 -34.30 39.12 17.37
N GLY A 175 -33.54 39.14 16.28
CA GLY A 175 -33.37 38.01 15.38
C GLY A 175 -32.53 36.97 16.09
N THR A 176 -33.20 35.95 16.62
CA THR A 176 -32.57 34.75 17.16
C THR A 176 -31.67 34.14 16.08
N SER A 177 -30.37 34.32 16.23
CA SER A 177 -29.37 33.39 15.70
C SER A 177 -29.82 31.98 16.10
N THR A 178 -29.93 31.05 15.15
CA THR A 178 -29.90 29.63 15.48
C THR A 178 -28.78 29.41 16.49
N PRO A 179 -29.02 28.75 17.64
CA PRO A 179 -28.04 28.70 18.72
C PRO A 179 -26.77 28.02 18.21
N ARG A 180 -25.70 28.80 18.06
CA ARG A 180 -24.35 28.33 17.76
C ARG A 180 -23.93 27.36 18.86
N LYS A 181 -23.75 26.08 18.52
CA LYS A 181 -23.13 25.12 19.45
C LYS A 181 -21.62 25.41 19.46
N PRO A 182 -21.02 25.79 20.60
CA PRO A 182 -19.59 26.07 20.68
C PRO A 182 -18.78 24.81 20.32
N HIS A 183 -17.77 24.98 19.48
CA HIS A 183 -16.92 23.88 19.03
C HIS A 183 -15.72 23.74 19.96
N LYS A 184 -15.56 22.59 20.62
CA LYS A 184 -14.52 22.32 21.64
C LYS A 184 -13.10 22.72 21.20
N PHE A 185 -12.83 22.61 19.90
CA PHE A 185 -11.55 22.87 19.27
C PHE A 185 -11.34 24.33 18.83
N PHE A 186 -12.08 24.76 17.79
CA PHE A 186 -12.01 26.11 17.22
C PHE A 186 -12.39 27.24 18.18
N ASP A 187 -13.05 26.93 19.31
CA ASP A 187 -13.44 27.90 20.33
C ASP A 187 -12.66 27.73 21.65
N SER A 188 -11.55 26.98 21.65
CA SER A 188 -10.71 26.81 22.83
C SER A 188 -9.85 28.06 23.13
N TYR A 189 -9.68 28.37 24.41
CA TYR A 189 -8.81 29.46 24.91
C TYR A 189 -7.39 28.96 25.24
N PRO A 190 -6.37 29.84 25.23
CA PRO A 190 -5.01 29.51 25.66
C PRO A 190 -4.96 28.89 27.06
N GLN A 191 -3.94 28.06 27.33
CA GLN A 191 -3.85 27.23 28.54
C GLN A 191 -3.91 28.03 29.86
N TYR A 192 -3.49 29.30 29.85
CA TYR A 192 -3.51 30.19 31.02
C TYR A 192 -4.88 30.87 31.28
N GLU A 193 -5.85 30.71 30.38
CA GLU A 193 -7.21 31.29 30.45
C GLU A 193 -8.33 30.22 30.60
N ARG A 194 -7.98 28.93 30.78
CA ARG A 194 -8.96 27.83 30.74
C ARG A 194 -10.15 28.02 31.70
N LYS A 195 -11.32 28.30 31.11
CA LYS A 195 -12.66 27.93 31.62
C LYS A 195 -13.16 26.68 30.88
N PRO A 196 -14.12 25.91 31.42
CA PRO A 196 -14.87 24.91 30.64
C PRO A 196 -15.41 25.57 29.36
N ALA A 197 -15.53 24.85 28.25
CA ALA A 197 -16.07 25.39 26.99
C ALA A 197 -17.36 26.20 27.29
N ASP A 198 -17.26 27.53 27.22
CA ASP A 198 -18.24 28.41 27.83
C ASP A 198 -19.53 28.35 26.99
N ILE A 199 -20.59 27.75 27.55
CA ILE A 199 -21.93 27.62 26.95
C ILE A 199 -22.55 28.99 26.61
N HIS A 200 -21.94 30.08 27.12
CA HIS A 200 -22.36 31.45 26.93
C HIS A 200 -21.27 32.35 26.30
N ALA A 201 -20.34 31.79 25.52
CA ALA A 201 -19.41 32.58 24.72
C ALA A 201 -20.16 33.37 23.63
N ASN A 202 -20.85 34.44 24.05
CA ASN A 202 -21.22 35.54 23.17
C ASN A 202 -19.92 36.22 22.76
N ASN A 203 -19.48 36.03 21.50
CA ASN A 203 -18.46 36.87 20.87
C ASN A 203 -18.89 38.33 20.67
N GLY A 204 -19.96 38.77 21.36
CA GLY A 204 -20.40 40.16 21.44
C GLY A 204 -20.22 40.70 22.85
N ALA A 205 -19.06 41.29 23.15
CA ALA A 205 -18.92 42.31 24.19
C ALA A 205 -17.71 43.22 23.86
N PRO A 206 -17.78 44.52 24.20
CA PRO A 206 -17.17 45.59 23.44
C PRO A 206 -15.67 45.75 23.71
N SER A 207 -14.99 46.22 22.66
CA SER A 207 -13.71 46.95 22.67
C SER A 207 -13.30 47.47 24.05
N ARG A 208 -12.18 46.94 24.55
CA ARG A 208 -11.28 47.73 25.40
C ARG A 208 -10.11 48.18 24.54
N ASP A 209 -10.16 49.45 24.19
CA ASP A 209 -9.11 50.24 23.58
C ASP A 209 -7.75 49.98 24.23
N ILE A 210 -6.82 49.36 23.50
CA ILE A 210 -5.41 49.77 23.44
C ILE A 210 -4.82 49.39 22.07
N SER A 211 -4.91 50.29 21.08
CA SER A 211 -3.82 50.55 20.13
C SER A 211 -4.04 51.88 19.41
N PRO A 212 -3.04 52.79 19.40
CA PRO A 212 -3.19 54.14 18.88
C PRO A 212 -2.76 54.18 17.40
N HIS A 213 -3.63 53.82 16.46
CA HIS A 213 -3.53 54.33 15.09
C HIS A 213 -4.93 54.45 14.47
N SER A 214 -5.28 55.71 14.24
CA SER A 214 -6.48 56.29 13.65
C SER A 214 -6.93 55.68 12.32
N ASP A 215 -8.25 55.71 12.10
CA ASP A 215 -8.95 55.81 10.81
C ASP A 215 -8.26 55.19 9.59
N THR A 216 -8.63 53.95 9.27
CA THR A 216 -8.43 53.38 7.93
C THR A 216 -9.71 52.66 7.50
N THR A 217 -10.45 53.29 6.59
CA THR A 217 -11.57 52.65 5.88
C THR A 217 -11.05 51.45 5.11
N VAL A 218 -11.57 50.25 5.39
CA VAL A 218 -11.27 49.04 4.60
C VAL A 218 -11.61 49.31 3.13
N PRO A 219 -10.69 49.12 2.17
CA PRO A 219 -10.99 49.31 0.76
C PRO A 219 -12.16 48.40 0.34
N PRO A 220 -13.17 48.91 -0.38
CA PRO A 220 -14.28 48.07 -0.80
C PRO A 220 -13.80 46.99 -1.78
N PRO A 221 -14.36 45.77 -1.73
CA PRO A 221 -14.08 44.73 -2.72
C PRO A 221 -14.56 45.18 -4.11
N ARG A 222 -13.99 44.61 -5.17
CA ARG A 222 -14.37 44.92 -6.55
C ARG A 222 -15.79 44.45 -6.86
N ALA A 223 -16.23 43.33 -6.29
CA ALA A 223 -17.60 42.83 -6.40
C ALA A 223 -17.98 41.91 -5.23
N TYR A 224 -19.29 41.76 -5.03
CA TYR A 224 -19.89 40.73 -4.20
C TYR A 224 -20.47 39.64 -5.11
N LEU A 225 -20.10 38.39 -4.84
CA LEU A 225 -20.49 37.21 -5.61
C LEU A 225 -21.34 36.32 -4.71
N ASN A 226 -22.24 35.54 -5.30
CA ASN A 226 -23.04 34.56 -4.58
C ASN A 226 -22.84 33.19 -5.22
N ILE A 227 -22.73 32.15 -4.41
CA ILE A 227 -22.79 30.78 -4.90
C ILE A 227 -24.21 30.51 -5.45
N PRO A 228 -24.34 30.10 -6.72
CA PRO A 228 -25.64 29.75 -7.29
C PRO A 228 -26.28 28.56 -6.58
N SER A 229 -27.62 28.50 -6.58
CA SER A 229 -28.37 27.41 -5.92
C SER A 229 -28.07 26.01 -6.49
N GLU A 230 -27.74 25.95 -7.78
CA GLU A 230 -27.34 24.74 -8.49
C GLU A 230 -25.93 24.25 -8.11
N ASN A 231 -25.14 25.09 -7.44
CA ASN A 231 -23.80 24.77 -6.99
C ASN A 231 -23.74 24.36 -5.52
N VAL A 232 -24.74 23.59 -5.09
CA VAL A 232 -24.88 23.08 -3.73
C VAL A 232 -25.20 21.60 -3.79
N ILE A 233 -24.42 20.79 -3.08
CA ILE A 233 -24.80 19.43 -2.69
C ILE A 233 -25.19 19.48 -1.23
N ASP A 234 -26.50 19.46 -0.97
CA ASP A 234 -27.03 19.32 0.38
C ASP A 234 -26.67 17.95 0.95
N SER A 235 -26.32 17.91 2.23
CA SER A 235 -25.93 16.67 2.92
C SER A 235 -24.88 15.85 2.16
N ALA A 236 -23.87 16.53 1.61
CA ALA A 236 -22.70 15.87 1.02
C ALA A 236 -22.06 14.92 2.02
N HIS A 237 -22.13 15.27 3.31
CA HIS A 237 -21.85 14.41 4.46
C HIS A 237 -23.01 14.44 5.46
N TYR A 238 -22.99 13.53 6.45
CA TYR A 238 -23.88 13.55 7.62
C TYR A 238 -23.25 14.27 8.82
N GLY A 239 -22.01 14.73 8.68
CA GLY A 239 -21.27 15.53 9.65
C GLY A 239 -20.69 16.79 9.01
N TYR A 240 -20.05 17.63 9.83
CA TYR A 240 -19.38 18.83 9.33
C TYR A 240 -18.20 18.45 8.44
N ILE A 241 -18.00 19.16 7.33
CA ILE A 241 -16.88 18.92 6.39
C ILE A 241 -15.64 19.68 6.90
N TYR A 242 -14.85 19.03 7.76
CA TYR A 242 -13.73 19.66 8.44
C TYR A 242 -12.51 19.90 7.54
N CYS A 243 -12.29 19.03 6.56
CA CYS A 243 -11.10 19.09 5.71
C CYS A 243 -11.39 18.62 4.30
N MET A 244 -10.57 19.11 3.36
CA MET A 244 -10.61 18.66 1.98
C MET A 244 -9.23 18.80 1.32
N ALA A 245 -8.98 17.99 0.30
CA ALA A 245 -7.75 17.99 -0.47
C ALA A 245 -8.04 17.66 -1.95
N LEU A 246 -7.26 18.21 -2.87
CA LEU A 246 -7.34 17.90 -4.30
C LEU A 246 -6.19 16.99 -4.70
N PHE A 247 -6.48 16.02 -5.56
CA PHE A 247 -5.42 15.32 -6.28
C PHE A 247 -4.76 16.27 -7.29
N PRO A 248 -3.45 16.12 -7.58
CA PRO A 248 -2.81 16.81 -8.69
C PRO A 248 -3.61 16.57 -9.98
N ASP A 249 -3.76 17.61 -10.81
CA ASP A 249 -4.43 17.48 -12.11
C ASP A 249 -3.71 16.43 -12.97
N ASP A 250 -4.43 15.36 -13.31
CA ASP A 250 -3.99 14.30 -14.20
C ASP A 250 -4.92 14.30 -15.42
N ASP A 251 -4.37 14.61 -16.60
CA ASP A 251 -5.09 14.71 -17.88
C ASP A 251 -5.89 13.44 -18.20
N GLU A 252 -5.50 12.26 -17.68
CA GLU A 252 -6.19 10.99 -17.93
C GLU A 252 -7.35 10.71 -16.97
N LYS A 253 -7.30 11.24 -15.73
CA LYS A 253 -8.23 10.84 -14.64
C LYS A 253 -9.21 11.93 -14.23
N GLY A 254 -9.06 13.14 -14.75
CA GLY A 254 -9.87 14.28 -14.36
C GLY A 254 -9.59 14.77 -12.94
N VAL A 255 -10.26 15.85 -12.55
CA VAL A 255 -10.06 16.48 -11.23
C VAL A 255 -10.77 15.66 -10.17
N ARG A 256 -10.07 15.30 -9.10
CA ARG A 256 -10.66 14.59 -7.96
C ARG A 256 -10.49 15.37 -6.67
N LEU A 257 -11.60 15.54 -5.94
CA LEU A 257 -11.66 16.16 -4.62
C LEU A 257 -11.89 15.09 -3.56
N VAL A 258 -11.21 15.21 -2.43
CA VAL A 258 -11.42 14.37 -1.25
C VAL A 258 -11.93 15.24 -0.12
N THR A 259 -12.97 14.79 0.58
CA THR A 259 -13.54 15.48 1.75
C THR A 259 -13.57 14.56 2.96
N GLY A 260 -13.25 15.10 4.12
CA GLY A 260 -13.24 14.41 5.41
C GLY A 260 -14.18 15.09 6.38
N SER A 261 -14.93 14.29 7.14
CA SER A 261 -16.09 14.78 7.90
C SER A 261 -16.20 14.20 9.30
N GLY A 262 -17.02 14.87 10.11
CA GLY A 262 -17.43 14.42 11.45
C GLY A 262 -18.33 13.19 11.49
N ASP A 263 -18.78 12.69 10.34
CA ASP A 263 -19.50 11.42 10.21
C ASP A 263 -18.55 10.21 10.02
N GLU A 264 -17.26 10.39 10.32
CA GLU A 264 -16.23 9.33 10.24
C GLU A 264 -15.95 8.81 8.82
N SER A 265 -16.41 9.54 7.80
CA SER A 265 -16.24 9.17 6.39
C SER A 265 -15.22 10.05 5.66
N VAL A 266 -14.54 9.42 4.70
CA VAL A 266 -13.76 10.10 3.65
C VAL A 266 -14.44 9.85 2.32
N LYS A 267 -14.90 10.91 1.66
CA LYS A 267 -15.56 10.82 0.35
C LYS A 267 -14.66 11.34 -0.76
N VAL A 268 -14.69 10.67 -1.90
CA VAL A 268 -13.97 11.05 -3.11
C VAL A 268 -14.97 11.45 -4.18
N TRP A 269 -14.77 12.62 -4.76
CA TRP A 269 -15.63 13.24 -5.74
C TRP A 269 -14.87 13.42 -7.04
N GLU A 270 -15.52 13.11 -8.16
CA GLU A 270 -15.09 13.55 -9.48
C GLU A 270 -15.61 14.96 -9.70
N CYS A 271 -14.69 15.88 -9.97
CA CYS A 271 -14.98 17.29 -10.21
C CYS A 271 -14.88 17.57 -11.70
N SER A 272 -15.86 18.30 -12.22
CA SER A 272 -15.88 18.79 -13.60
C SER A 272 -16.38 20.24 -13.61
N ALA A 273 -16.49 20.85 -14.79
CA ALA A 273 -17.16 22.16 -14.94
C ALA A 273 -18.65 22.13 -14.53
N LYS A 274 -19.21 20.95 -14.25
CA LYS A 274 -20.57 20.75 -13.74
C LYS A 274 -20.53 20.42 -12.22
N GLN A 275 -21.58 19.79 -11.73
CA GLN A 275 -21.68 19.32 -10.35
C GLN A 275 -20.67 18.21 -10.02
N PRO A 276 -20.02 18.24 -8.84
CA PRO A 276 -19.22 17.13 -8.34
C PRO A 276 -20.04 15.85 -8.14
N THR A 277 -19.51 14.70 -8.54
CA THR A 277 -20.16 13.39 -8.40
C THR A 277 -19.37 12.47 -7.47
N GLU A 278 -20.03 11.85 -6.49
CA GLU A 278 -19.40 10.92 -5.56
C GLU A 278 -18.92 9.66 -6.30
N LEU A 279 -17.63 9.37 -6.23
CA LEU A 279 -17.00 8.17 -6.79
C LEU A 279 -16.95 7.02 -5.78
N HIS A 280 -16.66 7.36 -4.53
CA HIS A 280 -16.49 6.39 -3.45
C HIS A 280 -16.55 7.07 -2.07
N ALA A 281 -16.98 6.30 -1.06
CA ALA A 281 -16.96 6.68 0.34
C ALA A 281 -16.23 5.59 1.14
N PHE A 282 -15.21 5.99 1.89
CA PHE A 282 -14.54 5.15 2.87
C PHE A 282 -15.15 5.40 4.24
N GLU A 283 -15.57 4.34 4.90
CA GLU A 283 -15.98 4.35 6.31
C GLU A 283 -14.74 4.08 7.16
N CYS A 284 -14.20 5.11 7.82
CA CYS A 284 -12.94 4.97 8.56
C CYS A 284 -13.11 4.38 9.96
N HIS A 285 -14.30 4.56 10.54
CA HIS A 285 -14.71 4.16 11.89
C HIS A 285 -13.78 4.69 13.01
N ASN A 286 -14.38 4.96 14.17
CA ASN A 286 -13.69 5.40 15.40
C ASN A 286 -13.28 6.88 15.40
N GLY A 287 -14.13 7.75 14.87
CA GLY A 287 -14.06 9.20 15.11
C GLY A 287 -13.96 10.06 13.85
N ALA A 288 -14.16 11.36 14.06
CA ALA A 288 -14.19 12.36 12.99
C ALA A 288 -12.87 12.44 12.22
N ILE A 289 -12.96 12.76 10.92
CA ILE A 289 -11.80 13.07 10.07
C ILE A 289 -11.52 14.57 10.13
N TYR A 290 -10.38 14.96 10.71
CA TYR A 290 -10.03 16.36 10.91
C TYR A 290 -9.01 16.90 9.92
N SER A 291 -8.17 16.03 9.36
CA SER A 291 -7.13 16.44 8.40
C SER A 291 -6.98 15.44 7.28
N LEU A 292 -6.66 15.94 6.09
CA LEU A 292 -6.44 15.13 4.89
C LEU A 292 -5.15 15.58 4.20
N VAL A 293 -4.39 14.59 3.74
CA VAL A 293 -3.29 14.76 2.79
C VAL A 293 -3.45 13.71 1.70
N VAL A 294 -3.21 14.10 0.45
CA VAL A 294 -3.24 13.17 -0.68
C VAL A 294 -1.87 13.14 -1.36
N LYS A 295 -1.43 11.95 -1.75
CA LYS A 295 -0.25 11.75 -2.56
C LYS A 295 -0.47 10.56 -3.49
N ASP A 296 -0.22 10.76 -4.77
CA ASP A 296 -0.48 9.75 -5.82
C ASP A 296 -1.93 9.24 -5.77
N GLU A 297 -2.16 7.95 -5.48
CA GLU A 297 -3.50 7.35 -5.31
C GLU A 297 -3.79 7.01 -3.84
N THR A 298 -3.03 7.60 -2.92
CA THR A 298 -3.11 7.33 -1.49
C THR A 298 -3.62 8.56 -0.74
N ILE A 299 -4.59 8.31 0.15
CA ILE A 299 -5.20 9.32 1.02
C ILE A 299 -4.77 9.03 2.46
N TYR A 300 -4.28 10.06 3.15
CA TYR A 300 -3.96 10.04 4.57
C TYR A 300 -5.02 10.84 5.31
N ALA A 301 -5.78 10.18 6.18
CA ALA A 301 -6.88 10.79 6.93
C ALA A 301 -6.56 10.78 8.43
N GLY A 302 -6.31 11.97 9.00
CA GLY A 302 -6.04 12.16 10.42
C GLY A 302 -7.33 12.23 11.22
N CYS A 303 -7.42 11.39 12.26
CA CYS A 303 -8.64 11.12 12.99
C CYS A 303 -8.64 11.70 14.40
N GLN A 304 -9.84 11.84 14.96
CA GLN A 304 -10.09 12.28 16.33
C GLN A 304 -9.47 11.38 17.40
N ASP A 305 -9.31 10.08 17.14
CA ASP A 305 -8.70 9.13 18.09
C ASP A 305 -7.17 9.13 18.07
N GLY A 306 -6.57 9.99 17.25
CA GLY A 306 -5.13 10.09 17.07
C GLY A 306 -4.53 9.07 16.11
N SER A 307 -5.38 8.36 15.38
CA SER A 307 -4.96 7.53 14.25
C SER A 307 -4.87 8.33 12.96
N VAL A 308 -4.08 7.82 12.02
CA VAL A 308 -4.07 8.23 10.62
C VAL A 308 -4.42 7.00 9.78
N LYS A 309 -5.54 7.06 9.06
CA LYS A 309 -5.95 6.02 8.11
C LYS A 309 -5.26 6.26 6.78
N VAL A 310 -4.59 5.24 6.26
CA VAL A 310 -3.96 5.25 4.94
C VAL A 310 -4.87 4.47 3.99
N LEU A 311 -5.52 5.18 3.08
CA LEU A 311 -6.54 4.64 2.17
C LEU A 311 -6.00 4.64 0.75
N ASP A 312 -6.31 3.59 -0.01
CA ASP A 312 -5.92 3.49 -1.41
C ASP A 312 -7.13 3.62 -2.32
N LEU A 313 -7.06 4.57 -3.25
CA LEU A 313 -8.17 4.90 -4.13
C LEU A 313 -8.34 3.91 -5.29
N GLU A 314 -7.27 3.26 -5.73
CA GLU A 314 -7.33 2.31 -6.84
C GLU A 314 -7.96 0.98 -6.39
N THR A 315 -7.51 0.43 -5.26
CA THR A 315 -8.05 -0.81 -4.69
C THR A 315 -9.28 -0.59 -3.83
N LYS A 316 -9.57 0.67 -3.45
CA LYS A 316 -10.69 1.06 -2.57
C LYS A 316 -10.64 0.35 -1.22
N THR A 317 -9.45 0.30 -0.63
CA THR A 317 -9.19 -0.42 0.63
C THR A 317 -8.44 0.44 1.63
N LEU A 318 -8.66 0.15 2.92
CA LEU A 318 -7.80 0.62 4.00
C LEU A 318 -6.49 -0.16 3.97
N VAL A 319 -5.39 0.53 3.67
CA VAL A 319 -4.04 -0.04 3.60
C VAL A 319 -3.47 -0.22 5.00
N ARG A 320 -3.57 0.81 5.84
CA ARG A 320 -2.94 0.85 7.17
C ARG A 320 -3.62 1.86 8.10
N ILE A 321 -3.47 1.63 9.41
CA ILE A 321 -3.73 2.60 10.46
C ILE A 321 -2.39 2.93 11.13
N ILE A 322 -1.98 4.20 11.12
CA ILE A 322 -0.83 4.70 11.88
C ILE A 322 -1.38 5.27 13.18
N ILE A 323 -0.93 4.78 14.34
CA ILE A 323 -1.26 5.44 15.61
C ILE A 323 -0.19 6.49 15.85
N ALA A 324 -0.53 7.76 15.61
CA ALA A 324 0.37 8.87 15.89
C ALA A 324 0.51 9.02 17.40
N GLN A 325 -0.63 9.20 18.09
CA GLN A 325 -0.74 9.14 19.55
C GLN A 325 -2.12 8.67 19.96
N GLU A 326 -2.18 7.67 20.83
CA GLU A 326 -3.44 7.04 21.23
C GLU A 326 -4.36 8.03 21.98
N GLY A 327 -5.57 8.24 21.45
CA GLY A 327 -6.60 9.09 22.05
C GLY A 327 -6.34 10.60 21.96
N ILE A 328 -5.39 11.03 21.11
CA ILE A 328 -5.03 12.44 20.93
C ILE A 328 -5.25 12.85 19.47
N ASP A 329 -6.27 13.67 19.22
CA ASP A 329 -6.71 14.08 17.89
C ASP A 329 -5.54 14.55 16.98
N VAL A 330 -5.51 14.07 15.72
CA VAL A 330 -4.61 14.55 14.65
C VAL A 330 -5.35 15.58 13.80
N LEU A 331 -5.00 16.85 13.98
CA LEU A 331 -5.83 17.98 13.55
C LEU A 331 -5.30 18.69 12.32
N SER A 332 -4.01 18.54 12.06
CA SER A 332 -3.40 18.99 10.83
C SER A 332 -2.31 18.01 10.42
N MET A 333 -2.14 17.87 9.11
CA MET A 333 -1.08 17.06 8.53
C MET A 333 -0.47 17.81 7.36
N SER A 334 0.82 17.59 7.15
CA SER A 334 1.54 18.06 5.98
C SER A 334 2.44 16.95 5.47
N MET A 335 2.76 16.93 4.18
CA MET A 335 3.66 15.94 3.60
C MET A 335 4.66 16.60 2.67
N ILE A 336 5.90 16.14 2.75
CA ILE A 336 6.95 16.47 1.79
C ILE A 336 7.65 15.19 1.36
N ASN A 337 7.82 15.03 0.06
CA ASN A 337 8.29 13.77 -0.53
C ASN A 337 7.40 12.62 -0.02
N SER A 338 7.96 11.68 0.75
CA SER A 338 7.21 10.58 1.37
C SER A 338 7.10 10.69 2.90
N ASP A 339 7.56 11.79 3.49
CA ASP A 339 7.52 12.00 4.93
C ASP A 339 6.23 12.72 5.33
N LEU A 340 5.44 12.07 6.19
CA LEU A 340 4.20 12.59 6.74
C LEU A 340 4.46 13.27 8.08
N TYR A 341 3.97 14.49 8.24
CA TYR A 341 4.05 15.27 9.48
C TYR A 341 2.66 15.36 10.09
N THR A 342 2.48 14.86 11.31
CA THR A 342 1.20 14.90 12.03
C THR A 342 1.25 15.92 13.17
N CYS A 343 0.22 16.74 13.29
CA CYS A 343 0.09 17.77 14.31
C CYS A 343 -1.05 17.43 15.27
N SER A 344 -0.70 17.21 16.54
CA SER A 344 -1.61 16.61 17.53
C SER A 344 -2.17 17.60 18.56
N ALA A 345 -3.29 17.23 19.18
CA ALA A 345 -4.02 18.02 20.17
C ALA A 345 -3.22 18.39 21.44
N ASN A 346 -2.10 17.72 21.69
CA ASN A 346 -1.25 17.96 22.85
C ASN A 346 0.02 18.76 22.54
N GLY A 347 0.11 19.37 21.35
CA GLY A 347 1.23 20.24 20.99
C GLY A 347 2.41 19.52 20.36
N GLN A 348 2.31 18.19 20.19
CA GLN A 348 3.35 17.40 19.54
C GLN A 348 3.22 17.46 18.01
N VAL A 349 4.38 17.44 17.36
CA VAL A 349 4.51 17.13 15.94
C VAL A 349 5.36 15.88 15.81
N GLN A 350 4.90 14.95 14.99
CA GLN A 350 5.62 13.71 14.68
C GLN A 350 5.86 13.62 13.18
N ARG A 351 7.02 13.06 12.80
CA ARG A 351 7.38 12.76 11.42
C ARG A 351 7.39 11.25 11.22
N PHE A 352 6.65 10.79 10.22
CA PHE A 352 6.61 9.39 9.79
C PHE A 352 7.27 9.26 8.42
N SER A 353 8.14 8.26 8.25
CA SER A 353 8.77 7.94 6.96
C SER A 353 7.78 7.31 5.97
N ALA A 354 8.23 7.05 4.74
CA ALA A 354 7.50 6.26 3.74
C ALA A 354 7.05 4.89 4.27
N SER A 355 7.86 4.26 5.13
CA SER A 355 7.56 2.97 5.76
C SER A 355 6.72 3.10 7.06
N PHE A 356 6.27 4.33 7.37
CA PHE A 356 5.46 4.69 8.54
C PHE A 356 6.17 4.55 9.89
N ASP A 357 7.50 4.56 9.89
CA ASP A 357 8.27 4.64 11.12
C ASP A 357 8.27 6.08 11.64
N CYS A 358 8.00 6.25 12.94
CA CYS A 358 8.13 7.56 13.59
C CYS A 358 9.63 7.91 13.68
N THR A 359 10.09 8.79 12.78
CA THR A 359 11.51 9.18 12.65
C THR A 359 11.85 10.44 13.44
N ALA A 360 10.85 11.21 13.87
CA ALA A 360 11.03 12.34 14.78
C ALA A 360 9.74 12.61 15.55
N SER A 361 9.88 13.10 16.79
CA SER A 361 8.78 13.61 17.60
C SER A 361 9.29 14.78 18.43
N TRP A 362 8.60 15.91 18.40
CA TRP A 362 8.97 17.07 19.20
C TRP A 362 7.75 17.89 19.64
N HIS A 363 7.91 18.55 20.78
CA HIS A 363 6.88 19.44 21.31
C HIS A 363 6.95 20.80 20.59
N ALA A 364 6.04 21.00 19.64
CA ALA A 364 6.00 22.21 18.82
C ALA A 364 5.31 23.36 19.55
N HIS A 365 4.19 23.14 20.25
CA HIS A 365 3.38 24.21 20.87
C HIS A 365 2.99 23.85 22.31
N ASN A 366 2.84 24.84 23.19
CA ASN A 366 2.42 24.64 24.60
C ASN A 366 0.90 24.37 24.75
N GLY A 367 0.25 24.01 23.63
CA GLY A 367 -1.18 23.87 23.48
C GLY A 367 -1.47 23.00 22.27
N ILE A 368 -2.62 23.18 21.66
CA ILE A 368 -2.99 22.39 20.49
C ILE A 368 -2.27 22.92 19.24
N VAL A 369 -1.70 22.04 18.42
CA VAL A 369 -1.29 22.39 17.05
C VAL A 369 -2.52 22.31 16.13
N LEU A 370 -2.98 23.45 15.65
CA LEU A 370 -4.25 23.57 14.91
C LEU A 370 -4.06 23.52 13.39
N SER A 371 -2.92 24.01 12.91
CA SER A 371 -2.64 24.13 11.48
C SER A 371 -1.17 23.88 11.18
N SER A 372 -0.92 23.35 9.99
CA SER A 372 0.42 23.15 9.47
C SER A 372 0.40 23.29 7.95
N ILE A 373 1.48 23.85 7.41
CA ILE A 373 1.76 23.88 5.97
C ILE A 373 3.25 23.66 5.73
N ILE A 374 3.57 23.14 4.55
CA ILE A 374 4.95 23.10 4.06
C ILE A 374 5.11 24.16 2.97
N THR A 375 6.23 24.89 3.02
CA THR A 375 6.57 25.91 2.03
C THR A 375 8.07 25.91 1.78
N HIS A 376 8.50 26.28 0.58
CA HIS A 376 9.92 26.43 0.28
C HIS A 376 10.42 27.81 0.73
N GLY A 377 11.65 27.88 1.23
CA GLY A 377 12.35 29.14 1.48
C GLY A 377 12.69 29.89 0.18
N ASN A 378 13.63 30.84 0.25
CA ASN A 378 14.10 31.56 -0.94
C ASN A 378 14.93 30.68 -1.91
N SER A 379 15.41 29.52 -1.47
CA SER A 379 15.93 28.45 -2.33
C SER A 379 14.98 27.26 -2.28
N LYS A 380 14.79 26.58 -3.42
CA LYS A 380 13.98 25.36 -3.49
C LYS A 380 14.50 24.25 -2.57
N ASP A 381 15.79 24.29 -2.26
CA ASP A 381 16.53 23.26 -1.52
C ASP A 381 16.31 23.24 0.01
N HIS A 382 15.63 24.25 0.57
CA HIS A 382 15.35 24.34 2.01
C HIS A 382 13.85 24.50 2.28
N PRO A 383 13.11 23.38 2.36
CA PRO A 383 11.71 23.40 2.77
C PRO A 383 11.58 23.75 4.26
N CYS A 384 10.46 24.38 4.61
CA CYS A 384 10.11 24.70 5.98
C CYS A 384 8.72 24.16 6.31
N LEU A 385 8.57 23.58 7.50
CA LEU A 385 7.29 23.31 8.11
C LEU A 385 6.88 24.56 8.91
N ILE A 386 5.67 25.06 8.71
CA ILE A 386 5.10 26.15 9.50
C ILE A 386 3.93 25.58 10.28
N THR A 387 3.94 25.75 11.60
CA THR A 387 2.88 25.27 12.49
C THR A 387 2.22 26.43 13.23
N GLY A 388 0.90 26.38 13.36
CA GLY A 388 0.08 27.34 14.10
C GLY A 388 -0.62 26.66 15.28
N GLY A 389 -0.60 27.30 16.44
CA GLY A 389 -1.18 26.75 17.66
C GLY A 389 -2.22 27.64 18.34
N ASN A 390 -2.93 27.06 19.31
CA ASN A 390 -3.80 27.82 20.23
C ASN A 390 -3.04 28.49 21.39
N ASP A 391 -1.70 28.42 21.36
CA ASP A 391 -0.81 29.18 22.22
C ASP A 391 -0.46 30.55 21.62
N ASP A 392 -1.20 30.99 20.59
CA ASP A 392 -1.04 32.24 19.85
C ASP A 392 0.28 32.37 19.10
N HIS A 393 0.97 31.26 18.81
CA HIS A 393 2.24 31.30 18.07
C HIS A 393 2.12 30.63 16.69
N ILE A 394 2.90 31.18 15.76
CA ILE A 394 3.28 30.53 14.51
C ILE A 394 4.76 30.17 14.63
N LYS A 395 5.14 28.92 14.39
CA LYS A 395 6.52 28.45 14.47
C LYS A 395 7.00 27.96 13.11
N VAL A 396 8.21 28.37 12.74
CA VAL A 396 8.82 28.05 11.45
C VAL A 396 10.00 27.12 11.70
N TRP A 397 9.92 25.90 11.19
CA TRP A 397 10.89 24.84 11.38
C TRP A 397 11.61 24.57 10.07
N GLU A 398 12.94 24.57 10.08
CA GLU A 398 13.73 24.18 8.91
C GLU A 398 13.66 22.67 8.73
N LEU A 399 13.25 22.21 7.56
CA LEU A 399 13.31 20.79 7.25
C LEU A 399 14.62 20.54 6.53
N THR A 400 15.44 19.65 7.08
CA THR A 400 16.48 19.01 6.28
C THR A 400 15.78 18.08 5.30
N SER A 401 16.04 18.27 4.00
CA SER A 401 15.83 17.19 3.03
C SER A 401 16.49 15.95 3.62
N PRO A 402 15.78 14.82 3.76
CA PRO A 402 16.40 13.59 4.24
C PRO A 402 17.67 13.40 3.43
N SER A 403 18.78 13.11 4.11
CA SER A 403 20.00 12.69 3.41
C SER A 403 19.57 11.60 2.44
N GLN A 404 19.65 11.88 1.13
CA GLN A 404 19.78 10.82 0.15
C GLN A 404 20.97 10.02 0.66
N GLY A 405 20.73 8.87 1.32
CA GLY A 405 21.79 7.89 1.44
C GLY A 405 22.24 7.65 0.01
N ASP A 406 23.51 7.95 -0.29
CA ASP A 406 24.14 7.93 -1.62
C ASP A 406 23.47 6.92 -2.55
N SER A 407 22.43 7.40 -3.22
CA SER A 407 21.66 6.69 -4.21
C SER A 407 20.97 7.80 -4.98
N THR A 408 21.48 8.02 -6.18
CA THR A 408 20.88 8.85 -7.21
C THR A 408 19.43 8.41 -7.42
N THR A 409 18.53 8.98 -6.63
CA THR A 409 17.08 8.89 -6.76
C THR A 409 16.66 10.21 -7.37
N ASP A 410 16.77 10.23 -8.71
CA ASP A 410 16.15 11.25 -9.54
C ASP A 410 14.65 11.29 -9.21
N ASP A 411 14.14 12.50 -8.99
CA ASP A 411 12.78 12.81 -8.56
C ASP A 411 11.75 12.14 -9.48
N GLY A 412 11.12 11.05 -9.04
CA GLY A 412 9.77 10.59 -9.40
C GLY A 412 9.37 10.47 -10.89
N GLN A 413 10.23 10.86 -11.83
CA GLN A 413 10.01 10.81 -13.26
C GLN A 413 10.46 9.43 -13.70
N ILE A 414 9.46 8.56 -13.82
CA ILE A 414 9.62 7.24 -14.42
C ILE A 414 9.85 7.45 -15.93
N VAL A 415 11.05 7.86 -16.30
CA VAL A 415 11.49 7.84 -17.69
C VAL A 415 12.34 6.58 -17.84
N LEU A 416 11.69 5.48 -18.22
CA LEU A 416 12.44 4.39 -18.86
C LEU A 416 13.19 5.02 -20.03
N PRO A 417 14.49 4.74 -20.22
CA PRO A 417 15.21 5.26 -21.37
C PRO A 417 14.43 4.92 -22.64
N SER A 418 14.31 5.89 -23.55
CA SER A 418 13.62 5.72 -24.83
C SER A 418 14.05 4.41 -25.49
N LEU A 419 13.12 3.71 -26.15
CA LEU A 419 13.31 2.42 -26.84
C LEU A 419 14.50 2.35 -27.83
N ASP A 420 15.22 3.47 -28.04
CA ASP A 420 16.49 3.58 -28.75
C ASP A 420 17.73 3.13 -27.94
N SER A 421 17.64 2.99 -26.60
CA SER A 421 18.68 2.29 -25.80
C SER A 421 18.53 0.78 -25.95
N SER A 422 19.63 0.00 -25.91
CA SER A 422 19.53 -1.45 -26.11
C SER A 422 18.52 -2.05 -25.11
N ALA A 423 17.62 -2.93 -25.56
CA ALA A 423 16.59 -3.52 -24.70
C ALA A 423 17.18 -4.23 -23.46
N SER A 424 18.48 -4.56 -23.48
CA SER A 424 19.17 -5.06 -22.30
C SER A 424 19.38 -4.02 -21.21
N ASP A 425 19.61 -2.76 -21.57
CA ASP A 425 19.87 -1.68 -20.61
C ASP A 425 18.57 -1.33 -19.86
N THR A 426 17.43 -1.35 -20.57
CA THR A 426 16.10 -1.18 -19.98
C THR A 426 15.77 -2.27 -18.96
N LEU A 427 16.01 -3.54 -19.29
CA LEU A 427 15.73 -4.68 -18.39
C LEU A 427 16.54 -4.57 -17.09
N THR A 428 17.85 -4.36 -17.19
CA THR A 428 18.71 -4.26 -16.00
C THR A 428 18.38 -3.01 -15.19
N TYR A 429 18.10 -1.86 -15.83
CA TYR A 429 17.68 -0.65 -15.13
C TYR A 429 16.35 -0.84 -14.39
N ALA A 430 15.32 -1.36 -15.07
CA ALA A 430 14.03 -1.63 -14.46
C ALA A 430 14.14 -2.62 -13.30
N LEU A 431 14.95 -3.69 -13.45
CA LEU A 431 15.19 -4.64 -12.38
C LEU A 431 15.87 -3.98 -11.17
N SER A 432 16.86 -3.11 -11.39
CA SER A 432 17.51 -2.40 -10.28
C SER A 432 16.51 -1.60 -9.44
N LYS A 433 15.55 -0.91 -10.10
CA LYS A 433 14.48 -0.17 -9.42
C LYS A 433 13.48 -1.10 -8.73
N PHE A 434 13.11 -2.21 -9.36
CA PHE A 434 12.17 -3.16 -8.75
C PHE A 434 12.75 -3.84 -7.50
N ILE A 435 14.04 -4.16 -7.51
CA ILE A 435 14.78 -4.74 -6.38
C ILE A 435 14.92 -3.74 -5.24
N SER A 436 15.03 -2.45 -5.54
CA SER A 436 15.10 -1.40 -4.51
C SER A 436 13.87 -1.25 -3.63
N ILE A 437 12.75 -1.90 -3.99
CA ILE A 437 11.52 -1.92 -3.21
C ILE A 437 11.49 -3.21 -2.35
N PRO A 438 11.64 -3.13 -1.02
CA PRO A 438 11.69 -4.29 -0.14
C PRO A 438 10.28 -4.85 0.14
N SER A 439 9.65 -5.43 -0.90
CA SER A 439 8.31 -6.01 -0.87
C SER A 439 8.22 -7.33 -0.08
N VAL A 440 8.51 -7.28 1.21
CA VAL A 440 8.51 -8.45 2.11
C VAL A 440 7.11 -8.71 2.67
N SER A 441 6.35 -9.59 2.02
CA SER A 441 4.93 -9.88 2.37
C SER A 441 4.74 -10.40 3.79
N SER A 442 5.70 -11.19 4.29
CA SER A 442 5.65 -11.77 5.65
C SER A 442 5.78 -10.72 6.76
N SER A 443 6.22 -9.51 6.45
CA SER A 443 6.40 -8.43 7.42
C SER A 443 5.33 -7.37 7.25
N SER A 444 4.52 -7.19 8.29
CA SER A 444 3.52 -6.12 8.34
C SER A 444 4.13 -4.72 8.28
N SER A 445 5.42 -4.53 8.56
CA SER A 445 6.12 -3.25 8.37
C SER A 445 6.31 -2.92 6.89
N HIS A 446 6.50 -3.94 6.03
CA HIS A 446 6.78 -3.80 4.60
C HIS A 446 5.52 -3.82 3.71
N ARG A 447 4.32 -3.81 4.29
CA ARG A 447 3.06 -3.79 3.52
C ARG A 447 2.92 -2.58 2.60
N GLU A 448 3.49 -1.43 2.95
CA GLU A 448 3.55 -0.30 2.02
C GLU A 448 4.53 -0.57 0.89
N ASP A 449 5.71 -1.12 1.19
CA ASP A 449 6.69 -1.49 0.16
C ASP A 449 6.11 -2.52 -0.82
N CYS A 450 5.33 -3.50 -0.34
CA CYS A 450 4.57 -4.41 -1.20
C CYS A 450 3.55 -3.67 -2.07
N ARG A 451 2.83 -2.68 -1.51
CA ARG A 451 1.89 -1.85 -2.28
C ARG A 451 2.61 -1.04 -3.34
N GLN A 452 3.73 -0.42 -2.99
CA GLN A 452 4.58 0.35 -3.90
C GLN A 452 5.19 -0.53 -4.98
N ALA A 453 5.58 -1.77 -4.67
CA ALA A 453 6.03 -2.75 -5.66
C ALA A 453 4.93 -3.08 -6.67
N ALA A 454 3.70 -3.29 -6.23
CA ALA A 454 2.54 -3.50 -7.10
C ALA A 454 2.27 -2.26 -7.99
N ILE A 455 2.25 -1.06 -7.42
CA ILE A 455 2.03 0.20 -8.16
C ILE A 455 3.16 0.42 -9.17
N TRP A 456 4.41 0.21 -8.77
CA TRP A 456 5.58 0.32 -9.63
C TRP A 456 5.49 -0.66 -10.80
N LEU A 457 5.17 -1.94 -10.53
CA LEU A 457 5.05 -2.96 -11.57
C LEU A 457 3.91 -2.64 -12.53
N LYS A 458 2.74 -2.21 -12.03
CA LYS A 458 1.64 -1.73 -12.86
C LYS A 458 2.11 -0.61 -13.80
N LYS A 459 2.77 0.42 -13.26
CA LYS A 459 3.28 1.56 -14.05
C LYS A 459 4.30 1.09 -15.09
N CYS A 460 5.23 0.20 -14.70
CA CYS A 460 6.23 -0.37 -15.59
C CYS A 460 5.59 -1.14 -16.76
N LEU A 461 4.63 -2.03 -16.48
CA LEU A 461 3.90 -2.77 -17.51
C LEU A 461 3.13 -1.83 -18.45
N SER A 462 2.49 -0.78 -17.90
CA SER A 462 1.81 0.23 -18.72
C SER A 462 2.76 0.97 -19.67
N GLN A 463 3.93 1.37 -19.19
CA GLN A 463 4.94 2.03 -20.03
C GLN A 463 5.52 1.11 -21.11
N LEU A 464 5.58 -0.19 -20.83
CA LEU A 464 5.98 -1.21 -21.80
C LEU A 464 4.89 -1.50 -22.86
N GLY A 465 3.67 -0.97 -22.68
CA GLY A 465 2.57 -1.06 -23.65
C GLY A 465 1.39 -1.92 -23.21
N ALA A 466 1.31 -2.34 -21.95
CA ALA A 466 0.16 -3.07 -21.42
C ALA A 466 -0.99 -2.13 -20.99
N LYS A 467 -2.22 -2.63 -21.03
CA LYS A 467 -3.32 -2.08 -20.22
C LYS A 467 -3.24 -2.70 -18.83
N SER A 468 -2.91 -1.91 -17.81
CA SER A 468 -2.62 -2.42 -16.46
C SER A 468 -3.54 -1.87 -15.37
N SER A 469 -3.86 -2.69 -14.37
CA SER A 469 -4.71 -2.35 -13.22
C SER A 469 -4.35 -3.19 -11.99
N LEU A 470 -4.68 -2.70 -10.80
CA LEU A 470 -4.54 -3.45 -9.55
C LEU A 470 -5.89 -4.10 -9.18
N LEU A 471 -5.86 -5.39 -8.83
CA LEU A 471 -7.04 -6.15 -8.42
C LEU A 471 -6.99 -6.43 -6.91
N PRO A 472 -8.04 -6.10 -6.14
CA PRO A 472 -8.05 -6.32 -4.70
C PRO A 472 -8.15 -7.81 -4.33
N THR A 473 -7.38 -8.24 -3.34
CA THR A 473 -7.32 -9.62 -2.81
C THR A 473 -7.97 -9.81 -1.44
N GLY A 474 -8.55 -8.74 -0.90
CA GLY A 474 -9.15 -8.67 0.42
C GLY A 474 -8.51 -7.60 1.30
N GLU A 475 -9.07 -7.35 2.47
CA GLU A 475 -8.50 -6.39 3.43
C GLU A 475 -7.16 -6.90 3.99
N GLY A 476 -6.20 -5.98 4.15
CA GLY A 476 -4.89 -6.28 4.73
C GLY A 476 -3.94 -7.10 3.85
N LYS A 477 -4.31 -7.38 2.60
CA LYS A 477 -3.53 -8.21 1.65
C LYS A 477 -3.00 -7.41 0.48
N ASN A 478 -1.92 -7.91 -0.12
CA ASN A 478 -1.29 -7.34 -1.29
C ASN A 478 -2.13 -7.61 -2.57
N PRO A 479 -2.39 -6.59 -3.41
CA PRO A 479 -3.24 -6.74 -4.60
C PRO A 479 -2.55 -7.51 -5.72
N LEU A 480 -3.33 -8.03 -6.67
CA LEU A 480 -2.78 -8.57 -7.92
C LEU A 480 -2.48 -7.44 -8.89
N VAL A 481 -1.38 -7.55 -9.64
CA VAL A 481 -1.11 -6.71 -10.80
C VAL A 481 -1.60 -7.45 -12.04
N LEU A 482 -2.63 -6.90 -12.69
CA LEU A 482 -3.12 -7.37 -13.98
C LEU A 482 -2.57 -6.45 -15.08
N GLY A 483 -1.93 -7.01 -16.11
CA GLY A 483 -1.44 -6.25 -17.27
C GLY A 483 -1.65 -7.02 -18.57
N THR A 484 -2.34 -6.43 -19.55
CA THR A 484 -2.62 -7.09 -20.83
C THR A 484 -1.92 -6.39 -21.98
N PHE A 485 -1.00 -7.08 -22.66
CA PHE A 485 -0.43 -6.68 -23.93
C PHE A 485 -1.28 -7.26 -25.07
N SER A 486 -1.75 -6.41 -25.97
CA SER A 486 -2.56 -6.84 -27.12
C SER A 486 -1.68 -7.04 -28.35
N GLY A 487 -1.68 -8.25 -28.91
CA GLY A 487 -0.92 -8.57 -30.12
C GLY A 487 -1.46 -7.84 -31.36
N ALA A 488 -0.71 -7.86 -32.46
CA ALA A 488 -1.15 -7.30 -33.74
C ALA A 488 -2.32 -8.10 -34.33
N THR A 489 -3.34 -7.40 -34.85
CA THR A 489 -4.50 -8.04 -35.48
C THR A 489 -4.14 -8.52 -36.89
N THR A 490 -4.29 -9.81 -37.16
CA THR A 490 -4.08 -10.37 -38.49
C THR A 490 -5.23 -10.03 -39.42
N LYS A 491 -4.98 -10.00 -40.75
CA LYS A 491 -5.94 -9.58 -41.77
C LYS A 491 -7.23 -10.44 -41.83
N ASN A 492 -7.26 -11.60 -41.19
CA ASN A 492 -8.34 -12.59 -41.30
C ASN A 492 -9.35 -12.59 -40.12
N LYS A 493 -9.32 -11.63 -39.18
CA LYS A 493 -10.25 -11.58 -38.02
C LYS A 493 -10.32 -12.88 -37.18
N GLN A 494 -9.30 -13.74 -37.22
CA GLN A 494 -9.22 -14.91 -36.34
C GLN A 494 -8.96 -14.48 -34.89
N SER A 495 -9.46 -15.26 -33.93
CA SER A 495 -9.18 -15.05 -32.50
C SER A 495 -7.68 -15.24 -32.23
N LYS A 496 -7.08 -14.35 -31.46
CA LYS A 496 -5.66 -14.45 -31.07
C LYS A 496 -5.52 -15.41 -29.90
N PRO A 497 -4.48 -16.25 -29.87
CA PRO A 497 -4.14 -16.99 -28.66
C PRO A 497 -3.86 -16.02 -27.50
N ARG A 498 -4.32 -16.35 -26.30
CA ARG A 498 -4.09 -15.59 -25.06
C ARG A 498 -3.25 -16.42 -24.10
N LEU A 499 -2.03 -15.97 -23.84
CA LEU A 499 -1.11 -16.59 -22.89
C LEU A 499 -1.15 -15.83 -21.55
N LEU A 500 -1.43 -16.53 -20.45
CA LEU A 500 -1.29 -15.97 -19.12
C LEU A 500 0.14 -16.17 -18.62
N PHE A 501 0.83 -15.11 -18.22
CA PHE A 501 2.08 -15.20 -17.49
C PHE A 501 1.82 -14.98 -15.99
N TYR A 502 2.18 -15.96 -15.17
CA TYR A 502 2.09 -15.92 -13.71
C TYR A 502 3.47 -15.72 -13.06
N GLY A 503 3.50 -14.91 -12.00
CA GLY A 503 4.65 -14.69 -11.13
C GLY A 503 4.24 -13.96 -9.85
N HIS A 504 5.22 -13.57 -9.02
CA HIS A 504 4.97 -12.81 -7.80
C HIS A 504 6.01 -11.70 -7.56
N TYR A 505 5.57 -10.59 -6.97
CA TYR A 505 6.44 -9.43 -6.70
C TYR A 505 6.89 -9.34 -5.24
N ASP A 506 6.28 -10.10 -4.34
CA ASP A 506 6.73 -10.21 -2.97
C ASP A 506 7.94 -11.14 -2.86
N VAL A 507 8.73 -10.92 -1.80
CA VAL A 507 9.98 -11.63 -1.55
C VAL A 507 10.07 -12.03 -0.08
N ILE A 508 10.79 -13.09 0.23
CA ILE A 508 11.13 -13.40 1.62
C ILE A 508 12.06 -12.33 2.24
N SER A 509 12.04 -12.23 3.56
CA SER A 509 12.92 -11.32 4.31
C SER A 509 14.41 -11.58 4.01
N ALA A 510 15.20 -10.50 4.03
CA ALA A 510 16.65 -10.58 3.92
C ALA A 510 17.26 -10.46 5.33
N PRO A 511 18.01 -11.46 5.82
CA PRO A 511 18.70 -11.33 7.10
C PRO A 511 19.78 -10.24 7.02
N PRO A 512 20.11 -9.57 8.15
CA PRO A 512 21.10 -8.49 8.16
C PRO A 512 22.52 -8.99 7.88
N ASP A 513 22.80 -10.26 8.19
CA ASP A 513 24.11 -10.88 8.01
C ASP A 513 24.13 -11.83 6.79
N GLY A 514 25.33 -12.07 6.26
CA GLY A 514 25.58 -13.05 5.20
C GLY A 514 25.48 -12.52 3.77
N TRP A 515 25.21 -11.22 3.59
CA TRP A 515 25.22 -10.55 2.30
C TRP A 515 26.52 -9.78 2.08
N ASP A 516 27.07 -9.85 0.87
CA ASP A 516 28.27 -9.10 0.49
C ASP A 516 27.95 -7.66 0.04
N SER A 517 26.70 -7.41 -0.33
CA SER A 517 26.14 -6.11 -0.73
C SER A 517 24.74 -5.98 -0.14
N ASP A 518 24.24 -4.75 0.01
CA ASP A 518 22.86 -4.53 0.49
C ASP A 518 21.86 -5.35 -0.37
N PRO A 519 21.00 -6.18 0.24
CA PRO A 519 20.05 -7.04 -0.48
C PRO A 519 19.07 -6.28 -1.37
N PHE A 520 18.77 -5.02 -1.06
CA PHE A 520 17.85 -4.19 -1.84
C PHE A 520 18.59 -3.13 -2.68
N ASN A 521 19.91 -3.24 -2.80
CA ASN A 521 20.68 -2.48 -3.78
C ASN A 521 21.34 -3.44 -4.78
N MET A 522 20.74 -3.56 -5.97
CA MET A 522 21.16 -4.57 -6.94
C MET A 522 22.63 -4.36 -7.38
N ALA A 523 23.46 -5.38 -7.19
CA ALA A 523 24.90 -5.31 -7.47
C ALA A 523 25.32 -6.31 -8.55
N GLY A 524 26.06 -5.85 -9.56
CA GLY A 524 26.64 -6.71 -10.59
C GLY A 524 28.01 -7.25 -10.19
N ARG A 525 28.22 -8.57 -10.21
CA ARG A 525 29.52 -9.21 -9.92
C ARG A 525 29.73 -10.45 -10.78
N ASN A 526 30.87 -10.55 -11.46
CA ASN A 526 31.29 -11.72 -12.23
C ASN A 526 30.23 -12.28 -13.20
N GLY A 527 29.45 -11.41 -13.85
CA GLY A 527 28.38 -11.80 -14.79
C GLY A 527 27.04 -12.14 -14.14
N TYR A 528 26.92 -11.97 -12.83
CA TYR A 528 25.68 -12.16 -12.07
C TYR A 528 25.15 -10.82 -11.54
N LEU A 529 23.84 -10.74 -11.37
CA LEU A 529 23.16 -9.68 -10.63
C LEU A 529 22.77 -10.24 -9.27
N TYR A 530 23.13 -9.54 -8.20
CA TYR A 530 22.84 -9.91 -6.82
C TYR A 530 21.79 -8.97 -6.22
N GLY A 531 20.87 -9.52 -5.44
CA GLY A 531 19.83 -8.79 -4.73
C GLY A 531 18.67 -9.71 -4.34
N ARG A 532 17.93 -9.39 -3.28
CA ARG A 532 16.76 -10.17 -2.88
C ARG A 532 15.66 -10.06 -3.93
N GLY A 533 15.24 -11.20 -4.45
CA GLY A 533 14.19 -11.35 -5.47
C GLY A 533 14.65 -11.25 -6.92
N VAL A 534 15.96 -11.16 -7.18
CA VAL A 534 16.48 -11.12 -8.56
C VAL A 534 16.20 -12.40 -9.33
N THR A 535 16.24 -13.57 -8.69
CA THR A 535 15.81 -14.82 -9.31
C THR A 535 14.38 -15.22 -8.92
N ASP A 536 13.89 -14.72 -7.79
CA ASP A 536 12.64 -15.17 -7.16
C ASP A 536 11.78 -14.00 -6.67
N ASN A 537 10.94 -13.36 -7.49
CA ASN A 537 10.65 -13.67 -8.89
C ASN A 537 10.68 -12.43 -9.81
N LYS A 538 11.30 -11.34 -9.34
CA LYS A 538 11.27 -10.02 -10.01
C LYS A 538 12.02 -10.00 -11.34
N GLY A 539 13.17 -10.68 -11.41
CA GLY A 539 13.96 -10.81 -12.65
C GLY A 539 13.17 -11.48 -13.77
N PRO A 540 12.69 -12.72 -13.57
CA PRO A 540 11.86 -13.42 -14.53
C PRO A 540 10.64 -12.62 -15.02
N ILE A 541 9.91 -11.94 -14.13
CA ILE A 541 8.76 -11.09 -14.49
C ILE A 541 9.18 -10.04 -15.52
N LEU A 542 10.26 -9.30 -15.24
CA LEU A 542 10.72 -8.24 -16.14
C LEU A 542 11.32 -8.78 -17.43
N ALA A 543 11.96 -9.95 -17.42
CA ALA A 543 12.46 -10.59 -18.63
C ALA A 543 11.31 -10.91 -19.60
N VAL A 544 10.22 -11.50 -19.10
CA VAL A 544 9.02 -11.77 -19.92
C VAL A 544 8.38 -10.47 -20.38
N ALA A 545 8.21 -9.47 -19.50
CA ALA A 545 7.62 -8.18 -19.87
C ALA A 545 8.41 -7.47 -20.98
N CYS A 546 9.74 -7.46 -20.89
CA CYS A 546 10.61 -6.87 -21.90
C CYS A 546 10.56 -7.63 -23.24
N ALA A 547 10.46 -8.96 -23.22
CA ALA A 547 10.30 -9.76 -24.44
C ALA A 547 9.01 -9.40 -25.18
N VAL A 548 7.90 -9.35 -24.44
CA VAL A 548 6.59 -8.99 -24.98
C VAL A 548 6.58 -7.56 -25.53
N ALA A 549 7.16 -6.61 -24.78
CA ALA A 549 7.27 -5.22 -25.18
C ALA A 549 8.09 -5.04 -26.46
N ASN A 550 9.20 -5.78 -26.60
CA ASN A 550 10.04 -5.74 -27.80
C ASN A 550 9.29 -6.27 -29.04
N LEU A 551 8.58 -7.40 -28.91
CA LEU A 551 7.73 -7.92 -29.98
C LEU A 551 6.57 -6.96 -30.32
N LEU A 552 5.99 -6.30 -29.31
CA LEU A 552 4.93 -5.31 -29.52
C LEU A 552 5.46 -4.09 -30.30
N ALA A 553 6.61 -3.53 -29.89
CA ALA A 553 7.24 -2.38 -30.52
C ALA A 553 7.64 -2.66 -31.99
N THR A 554 8.13 -3.88 -32.26
CA THR A 554 8.47 -4.34 -33.62
C THR A 554 7.26 -4.83 -34.43
N ARG A 555 6.04 -4.78 -33.85
CA ARG A 555 4.78 -5.28 -34.44
C ARG A 555 4.81 -6.76 -34.81
N ALA A 556 5.62 -7.54 -34.11
CA ALA A 556 5.77 -8.98 -34.27
C ALA A 556 4.99 -9.80 -33.22
N LEU A 557 4.38 -9.16 -32.21
CA LEU A 557 3.59 -9.85 -31.19
C LEU A 557 2.28 -10.39 -31.78
N GLY A 558 2.21 -11.71 -32.03
CA GLY A 558 1.04 -12.39 -32.61
C GLY A 558 0.03 -12.95 -31.60
N VAL A 559 0.29 -12.81 -30.30
CA VAL A 559 -0.53 -13.33 -29.20
C VAL A 559 -0.87 -12.22 -28.21
N ASP A 560 -1.99 -12.34 -27.50
CA ASP A 560 -2.23 -11.49 -26.33
C ASP A 560 -1.53 -12.11 -25.12
N VAL A 561 -0.83 -11.29 -24.34
CA VAL A 561 -0.12 -11.77 -23.14
C VAL A 561 -0.69 -11.07 -21.91
N VAL A 562 -1.23 -11.87 -20.99
CA VAL A 562 -1.89 -11.42 -19.77
C VAL A 562 -0.98 -11.71 -18.58
N PHE A 563 -0.42 -10.67 -17.98
CA PHE A 563 0.33 -10.74 -16.74
C PHE A 563 -0.65 -10.79 -15.57
N LEU A 564 -0.55 -11.82 -14.74
CA LEU A 564 -1.28 -11.96 -13.49
C LEU A 564 -0.27 -12.21 -12.37
N ILE A 565 0.16 -11.13 -11.70
CA ILE A 565 1.26 -11.16 -10.75
C ILE A 565 0.72 -10.93 -9.32
N GLU A 566 1.00 -11.83 -8.39
CA GLU A 566 0.55 -11.71 -7.00
C GLU A 566 1.63 -11.13 -6.06
N GLY A 567 1.23 -10.80 -4.82
CA GLY A 567 2.12 -10.25 -3.80
C GLY A 567 2.05 -10.98 -2.47
N GLU A 568 1.62 -12.24 -2.47
CA GLU A 568 1.46 -13.08 -1.26
C GLU A 568 2.04 -14.48 -1.44
N GLU A 569 2.83 -14.77 -2.49
CA GLU A 569 3.29 -16.13 -2.80
C GLU A 569 4.14 -16.70 -1.66
N GLU A 570 5.05 -15.88 -1.15
CA GLU A 570 5.97 -16.19 -0.05
C GLU A 570 5.23 -16.33 1.30
N CYS A 571 3.96 -15.96 1.32
CA CYS A 571 3.03 -16.08 2.45
C CYS A 571 1.85 -17.02 2.14
N GLY A 572 2.02 -17.93 1.18
CA GLY A 572 1.04 -18.99 0.89
C GLY A 572 -0.12 -18.56 -0.01
N SER A 573 0.03 -17.50 -0.78
CA SER A 573 -0.93 -17.02 -1.79
C SER A 573 -2.33 -16.74 -1.24
N THR A 574 -2.41 -16.21 -0.02
CA THR A 574 -3.71 -16.04 0.64
C THR A 574 -4.61 -15.05 -0.10
N GLY A 575 -5.84 -15.45 -0.42
CA GLY A 575 -6.79 -14.61 -1.18
C GLY A 575 -6.57 -14.57 -2.70
N PHE A 576 -5.48 -15.14 -3.22
CA PHE A 576 -5.21 -15.20 -4.67
C PHE A 576 -6.37 -15.86 -5.43
N GLY A 577 -6.75 -17.08 -5.05
CA GLY A 577 -7.78 -17.83 -5.76
C GLY A 577 -9.16 -17.16 -5.74
N ASP A 578 -9.52 -16.50 -4.64
CA ASP A 578 -10.79 -15.78 -4.53
C ASP A 578 -10.79 -14.52 -5.40
N ALA A 579 -9.66 -13.80 -5.45
CA ALA A 579 -9.49 -12.65 -6.33
C ALA A 579 -9.57 -13.05 -7.81
N VAL A 580 -8.90 -14.14 -8.20
CA VAL A 580 -8.96 -14.66 -9.58
C VAL A 580 -10.39 -15.01 -9.98
N ARG A 581 -11.13 -15.73 -9.13
CA ARG A 581 -12.55 -16.05 -9.40
C ARG A 581 -13.42 -14.81 -9.50
N LYS A 582 -13.23 -13.85 -8.58
CA LYS A 582 -14.00 -12.59 -8.55
C LYS A 582 -13.74 -11.72 -9.77
N HIS A 583 -12.52 -11.71 -10.28
CA HIS A 583 -12.09 -10.86 -11.39
C HIS A 583 -11.89 -11.63 -12.70
N LYS A 584 -12.45 -12.84 -12.80
CA LYS A 584 -12.28 -13.73 -13.96
C LYS A 584 -12.71 -13.08 -15.27
N ASP A 585 -13.79 -12.30 -15.26
CA ASP A 585 -14.27 -11.55 -16.43
C ASP A 585 -13.26 -10.49 -16.93
N LEU A 586 -12.48 -9.89 -16.02
CA LEU A 586 -11.44 -8.91 -16.36
C LEU A 586 -10.17 -9.57 -16.90
N ILE A 587 -9.83 -10.76 -16.38
CA ILE A 587 -8.71 -11.58 -16.86
C ILE A 587 -9.05 -12.13 -18.27
N GLY A 588 -10.29 -12.61 -18.42
CA GLY A 588 -10.84 -13.23 -19.62
C GLY A 588 -10.32 -14.65 -19.87
N GLU A 589 -10.70 -15.22 -21.01
CA GLU A 589 -10.29 -16.57 -21.42
C GLU A 589 -8.79 -16.67 -21.68
N ILE A 590 -8.20 -17.82 -21.36
CA ILE A 590 -6.75 -18.10 -21.43
C ILE A 590 -6.54 -19.46 -22.13
N ASP A 591 -5.64 -19.52 -23.10
CA ASP A 591 -5.35 -20.73 -23.88
C ASP A 591 -4.17 -21.54 -23.33
N ALA A 592 -3.23 -20.87 -22.65
CA ALA A 592 -2.10 -21.49 -21.98
C ALA A 592 -1.58 -20.61 -20.84
N ILE A 593 -0.92 -21.23 -19.86
CA ILE A 593 -0.28 -20.54 -18.73
C ILE A 593 1.23 -20.73 -18.84
N LEU A 594 1.99 -19.66 -18.67
CA LEU A 594 3.44 -19.67 -18.57
C LEU A 594 3.85 -19.22 -17.18
N VAL A 595 4.75 -19.98 -16.56
CA VAL A 595 5.35 -19.69 -15.26
C VAL A 595 6.86 -19.66 -15.45
N SER A 596 7.52 -18.73 -14.77
CA SER A 596 8.98 -18.70 -14.72
C SER A 596 9.46 -18.50 -13.30
N ASN A 597 9.21 -19.48 -12.43
CA ASN A 597 9.57 -19.43 -11.02
C ASN A 597 10.31 -20.71 -10.55
N SER A 598 11.43 -21.02 -11.17
CA SER A 598 12.29 -22.14 -10.76
C SER A 598 13.71 -21.97 -11.32
N THR A 599 14.60 -22.89 -10.93
CA THR A 599 16.00 -22.91 -11.33
C THR A 599 16.32 -24.12 -12.18
N TRP A 600 17.41 -24.04 -12.94
CA TRP A 600 18.02 -25.21 -13.56
C TRP A 600 18.63 -26.11 -12.49
N ILE A 601 18.69 -27.41 -12.79
CA ILE A 601 19.37 -28.38 -11.92
C ILE A 601 20.91 -28.26 -11.97
N ALA A 602 21.43 -27.56 -12.97
CA ALA A 602 22.86 -27.37 -13.24
C ALA A 602 23.15 -25.91 -13.58
N GLU A 603 24.44 -25.57 -13.72
CA GLU A 603 24.87 -24.22 -14.05
C GLU A 603 24.79 -23.93 -15.56
N ASP A 604 25.16 -24.86 -16.43
CA ASP A 604 25.42 -24.59 -17.86
C ASP A 604 24.43 -25.27 -18.82
N THR A 605 23.45 -26.01 -18.28
CA THR A 605 22.55 -26.83 -19.08
C THR A 605 21.10 -26.36 -18.91
N PRO A 606 20.45 -25.86 -19.98
CA PRO A 606 19.09 -25.33 -19.88
C PRO A 606 18.09 -26.42 -19.52
N CYS A 607 17.06 -26.03 -18.78
CA CYS A 607 16.02 -26.94 -18.30
C CYS A 607 14.62 -26.43 -18.65
N ILE A 608 13.65 -27.34 -18.68
CA ILE A 608 12.22 -27.04 -18.63
C ILE A 608 11.63 -27.84 -17.47
N THR A 609 10.90 -27.16 -16.59
CA THR A 609 10.21 -27.82 -15.48
C THR A 609 8.88 -28.35 -15.97
N TYR A 610 8.59 -29.63 -15.75
CA TYR A 610 7.33 -30.26 -16.17
C TYR A 610 6.56 -30.91 -15.02
N GLY A 611 6.99 -30.73 -13.78
CA GLY A 611 6.20 -31.18 -12.64
C GLY A 611 6.69 -30.65 -11.31
N LEU A 612 5.73 -30.45 -10.41
CA LEU A 612 5.91 -29.98 -9.03
C LEU A 612 5.22 -30.95 -8.09
N ARG A 613 5.75 -31.07 -6.88
CA ARG A 613 5.06 -31.84 -5.82
C ARG A 613 3.94 -31.01 -5.23
N GLY A 614 2.93 -31.68 -4.71
CA GLY A 614 1.98 -31.05 -3.80
C GLY A 614 2.50 -31.08 -2.36
N VAL A 615 1.81 -30.38 -1.47
CA VAL A 615 2.12 -30.38 -0.04
C VAL A 615 0.87 -30.39 0.82
N VAL A 616 0.96 -31.06 1.96
CA VAL A 616 0.00 -31.00 3.07
C VAL A 616 0.76 -30.61 4.33
N HIS A 617 0.46 -29.45 4.90
CA HIS A 617 1.01 -28.99 6.18
C HIS A 617 0.05 -29.30 7.32
N CYS A 618 0.58 -29.92 8.37
CA CYS A 618 -0.17 -30.36 9.53
C CYS A 618 0.50 -29.88 10.81
N SER A 619 -0.30 -29.24 11.67
CA SER A 619 0.08 -28.82 13.01
C SER A 619 -0.46 -29.83 14.03
N LEU A 620 0.38 -30.17 15.00
CA LEU A 620 0.08 -31.09 16.08
C LEU A 620 0.26 -30.37 17.41
N GLU A 621 -0.69 -30.53 18.33
CA GLU A 621 -0.57 -30.01 19.70
C GLU A 621 -1.01 -31.10 20.69
N ILE A 622 -0.14 -31.43 21.65
CA ILE A 622 -0.47 -32.31 22.78
C ILE A 622 -0.39 -31.49 24.06
N SER A 623 -1.49 -31.43 24.80
CA SER A 623 -1.62 -30.65 26.03
C SER A 623 -2.05 -31.52 27.22
N SER A 624 -1.42 -31.32 28.37
CA SER A 624 -1.84 -31.87 29.65
C SER A 624 -2.90 -31.00 30.32
N SER A 625 -3.62 -31.57 31.29
CA SER A 625 -4.46 -30.80 32.23
C SER A 625 -3.64 -30.11 33.33
N LEU A 626 -2.36 -30.48 33.45
CA LEU A 626 -1.40 -29.93 34.42
C LEU A 626 -0.55 -28.84 33.77
N PRO A 627 -0.07 -27.84 34.56
CA PRO A 627 0.90 -26.86 34.07
C PRO A 627 2.27 -27.50 33.83
N ASP A 628 3.27 -26.70 33.45
CA ASP A 628 4.66 -27.16 33.42
C ASP A 628 5.11 -27.60 34.82
N LEU A 629 5.78 -28.75 34.90
CA LEU A 629 6.19 -29.39 36.17
C LEU A 629 7.69 -29.54 36.29
N HIS A 630 8.21 -29.66 37.51
CA HIS A 630 9.62 -29.93 37.74
C HIS A 630 9.92 -31.42 37.56
N SER A 631 10.78 -31.78 36.59
CA SER A 631 11.01 -33.18 36.21
C SER A 631 11.65 -34.02 37.32
N GLY A 632 12.47 -33.43 38.19
CA GLY A 632 13.03 -34.13 39.35
C GLY A 632 12.02 -34.44 40.47
N ILE A 633 10.85 -33.79 40.48
CA ILE A 633 9.81 -33.99 41.50
C ILE A 633 8.71 -34.90 40.94
N GLU A 634 8.24 -34.60 39.73
CA GLU A 634 7.09 -35.26 39.11
C GLU A 634 7.47 -36.31 38.06
N GLY A 635 8.76 -36.45 37.74
CA GLY A 635 9.26 -37.39 36.74
C GLY A 635 8.91 -38.84 37.11
N GLY A 636 8.22 -39.52 36.20
CA GLY A 636 7.72 -40.88 36.40
C GLY A 636 6.39 -40.97 37.19
N ALA A 637 5.88 -39.86 37.72
CA ALA A 637 4.57 -39.81 38.39
C ALA A 637 3.44 -39.33 37.46
N VAL A 638 3.77 -38.60 36.39
CA VAL A 638 2.83 -38.05 35.41
C VAL A 638 3.09 -38.60 34.01
N VAL A 639 2.06 -38.61 33.15
CA VAL A 639 2.22 -38.92 31.72
C VAL A 639 2.63 -37.65 30.98
N GLU A 640 3.84 -37.66 30.44
CA GLU A 640 4.48 -36.47 29.88
C GLU A 640 4.06 -36.21 28.42
N PRO A 641 3.51 -35.02 28.11
CA PRO A 641 3.14 -34.65 26.73
C PRO A 641 4.28 -34.80 25.70
N LEU A 642 5.53 -34.57 26.11
CA LEU A 642 6.69 -34.68 25.22
C LEU A 642 6.93 -36.14 24.80
N LEU A 643 6.79 -37.09 25.72
CA LEU A 643 6.93 -38.51 25.40
C LEU A 643 5.80 -38.97 24.46
N ASP A 644 4.57 -38.53 24.70
CA ASP A 644 3.45 -38.80 23.80
C ASP A 644 3.72 -38.26 22.39
N MET A 645 4.25 -37.03 22.27
CA MET A 645 4.62 -36.46 20.97
C MET A 645 5.71 -37.28 20.27
N VAL A 646 6.76 -37.68 20.99
CA VAL A 646 7.83 -38.52 20.44
C VAL A 646 7.28 -39.86 19.97
N HIS A 647 6.43 -40.51 20.76
CA HIS A 647 5.79 -41.77 20.38
C HIS A 647 4.88 -41.59 19.17
N LEU A 648 4.05 -40.55 19.14
CA LEU A 648 3.16 -40.25 18.02
C LEU A 648 3.94 -40.02 16.73
N LEU A 649 4.96 -39.16 16.75
CA LEU A 649 5.80 -38.88 15.59
C LEU A 649 6.56 -40.13 15.13
N SER A 650 6.98 -41.01 16.05
CA SER A 650 7.63 -42.28 15.70
C SER A 650 6.72 -43.23 14.91
N THR A 651 5.40 -43.06 14.95
CA THR A 651 4.47 -43.87 14.17
C THR A 651 4.38 -43.48 12.69
N LEU A 652 4.91 -42.31 12.31
CA LEU A 652 4.79 -41.77 10.96
C LEU A 652 5.73 -42.46 9.96
N THR A 653 6.85 -43.01 10.44
CA THR A 653 7.85 -43.68 9.60
C THR A 653 8.33 -44.99 10.22
N ASP A 654 8.73 -45.97 9.41
CA ASP A 654 9.38 -47.19 9.89
C ASP A 654 10.91 -47.09 9.99
N ALA A 655 11.57 -48.20 10.36
CA ALA A 655 13.02 -48.30 10.47
C ALA A 655 13.76 -48.19 9.12
N GLN A 656 13.04 -48.28 7.99
CA GLN A 656 13.55 -48.07 6.64
C GLN A 656 13.19 -46.65 6.13
N HIS A 657 12.70 -45.78 7.02
CA HIS A 657 12.25 -44.43 6.73
C HIS A 657 11.10 -44.34 5.71
N GLN A 658 10.31 -45.41 5.54
CA GLN A 658 9.09 -45.38 4.74
C GLN A 658 7.92 -44.85 5.56
N VAL A 659 7.03 -44.11 4.91
CA VAL A 659 5.87 -43.49 5.55
C VAL A 659 4.81 -44.55 5.87
N ARG A 660 4.31 -44.57 7.11
CA ARG A 660 3.42 -45.61 7.64
C ARG A 660 1.93 -45.27 7.58
N ILE A 661 1.59 -44.13 6.98
CA ILE A 661 0.22 -43.68 6.83
C ILE A 661 -0.53 -44.64 5.87
N PRO A 662 -1.69 -45.19 6.26
CA PRO A 662 -2.43 -46.13 5.42
C PRO A 662 -2.78 -45.55 4.05
N GLY A 663 -2.53 -46.32 3.00
CA GLY A 663 -2.81 -45.96 1.61
C GLY A 663 -1.87 -44.91 1.01
N PHE A 664 -0.80 -44.51 1.71
CA PHE A 664 0.07 -43.42 1.27
C PHE A 664 0.75 -43.69 -0.07
N TYR A 665 1.12 -44.95 -0.36
CA TYR A 665 1.82 -45.30 -1.60
C TYR A 665 0.91 -45.91 -2.69
N ASP A 666 -0.38 -46.13 -2.41
CA ASP A 666 -1.26 -46.94 -3.28
C ASP A 666 -1.44 -46.34 -4.69
N GLN A 667 -1.46 -45.00 -4.77
CA GLN A 667 -1.65 -44.24 -6.02
C GLN A 667 -0.31 -43.80 -6.65
N VAL A 668 0.82 -44.17 -6.06
CA VAL A 668 2.14 -43.73 -6.52
C VAL A 668 2.53 -44.50 -7.79
N ARG A 669 2.60 -43.80 -8.94
CA ARG A 669 2.95 -44.40 -10.24
C ARG A 669 4.27 -45.18 -10.18
N GLN A 670 4.33 -46.31 -10.88
CA GLN A 670 5.60 -47.00 -11.12
C GLN A 670 6.47 -46.19 -12.08
N GLN A 671 7.78 -46.26 -11.86
CA GLN A 671 8.74 -45.56 -12.70
C GLN A 671 8.84 -46.21 -14.08
N THR A 672 8.67 -45.41 -15.13
CA THR A 672 8.80 -45.84 -16.53
C THR A 672 10.26 -45.97 -16.95
N GLU A 673 10.55 -46.70 -18.04
CA GLU A 673 11.92 -46.80 -18.58
C GLU A 673 12.46 -45.44 -19.05
N ALA A 674 11.61 -44.62 -19.68
CA ALA A 674 11.99 -43.26 -20.08
C ALA A 674 12.39 -42.38 -18.89
N GLU A 675 11.69 -42.49 -17.76
CA GLU A 675 12.08 -41.80 -16.52
C GLU A 675 13.42 -42.34 -15.99
N LYS A 676 13.66 -43.65 -16.02
CA LYS A 676 14.94 -44.24 -15.57
C LYS A 676 16.11 -43.72 -16.40
N GLU A 677 15.98 -43.68 -17.71
CA GLU A 677 16.99 -43.13 -18.62
C GLU A 677 17.25 -41.64 -18.34
N LEU A 678 16.19 -40.85 -18.15
CA LEU A 678 16.28 -39.45 -17.79
C LEU A 678 17.07 -39.24 -16.49
N TYR A 679 16.76 -39.98 -15.41
CA TYR A 679 17.47 -39.85 -14.14
C TYR A 679 18.92 -40.31 -14.22
N GLN A 680 19.26 -41.29 -15.07
CA GLN A 680 20.65 -41.68 -15.32
C GLN A 680 21.42 -40.57 -16.05
N ARG A 681 20.81 -39.93 -17.06
CA ARG A 681 21.39 -38.76 -17.74
C ARG A 681 21.61 -37.61 -16.75
N LEU A 682 20.63 -37.29 -15.92
CA LEU A 682 20.72 -36.23 -14.92
C LEU A 682 21.74 -36.54 -13.81
N ALA A 683 21.86 -37.80 -13.40
CA ALA A 683 22.87 -38.23 -12.42
C ALA A 683 24.29 -37.99 -12.94
N THR A 684 24.52 -38.22 -14.23
CA THR A 684 25.81 -37.96 -14.89
C THR A 684 26.14 -36.46 -14.89
N ILE A 685 25.14 -35.61 -15.15
CA ILE A 685 25.32 -34.15 -15.24
C ILE A 685 25.53 -33.53 -13.85
N THR A 686 24.74 -33.95 -12.86
CA THR A 686 24.74 -33.34 -11.52
C THR A 686 25.73 -33.97 -10.54
N GLY A 687 26.27 -35.15 -10.87
CA GLY A 687 27.06 -35.96 -9.94
C GLY A 687 26.25 -36.53 -8.77
N ARG A 688 24.91 -36.41 -8.78
CA ARG A 688 24.01 -36.96 -7.74
C ARG A 688 23.50 -38.34 -8.16
N PRO A 689 23.30 -39.29 -7.23
CA PRO A 689 22.73 -40.59 -7.57
C PRO A 689 21.33 -40.46 -8.19
N ALA A 690 21.05 -41.25 -9.23
CA ALA A 690 19.73 -41.26 -9.90
C ALA A 690 18.58 -41.53 -8.91
N SER A 691 18.81 -42.40 -7.92
CA SER A 691 17.85 -42.67 -6.84
C SER A 691 17.55 -41.46 -5.98
N SER A 692 18.54 -40.59 -5.73
CA SER A 692 18.34 -39.34 -4.98
C SER A 692 17.47 -38.37 -5.76
N LEU A 693 17.67 -38.27 -7.08
CA LEU A 693 16.86 -37.42 -7.96
C LEU A 693 15.43 -37.92 -8.07
N SER A 694 15.23 -39.23 -8.27
CA SER A 694 13.88 -39.82 -8.29
C SER A 694 13.15 -39.64 -6.95
N SER A 695 13.84 -39.85 -5.82
CA SER A 695 13.31 -39.58 -4.48
C SER A 695 13.02 -38.12 -4.19
N ARG A 696 13.64 -37.17 -4.91
CA ARG A 696 13.38 -35.72 -4.78
C ARG A 696 12.26 -35.20 -5.65
N TRP A 697 11.89 -35.92 -6.72
CA TRP A 697 10.91 -35.42 -7.68
C TRP A 697 9.64 -36.25 -7.78
N ARG A 698 9.75 -37.58 -7.69
CA ARG A 698 8.65 -38.49 -8.02
C ARG A 698 8.11 -39.31 -6.86
N GLU A 699 8.91 -39.50 -5.80
CA GLU A 699 8.46 -40.22 -4.60
C GLU A 699 7.73 -39.27 -3.64
N PRO A 700 6.65 -39.68 -2.96
CA PRO A 700 6.13 -38.87 -1.87
C PRO A 700 7.08 -38.92 -0.66
N SER A 701 7.04 -37.91 0.21
CA SER A 701 7.91 -37.84 1.39
C SER A 701 7.22 -37.22 2.59
N LEU A 702 7.75 -37.47 3.78
CA LEU A 702 7.29 -36.85 5.04
C LEU A 702 8.46 -36.16 5.73
N THR A 703 8.19 -35.03 6.38
CA THR A 703 9.19 -34.29 7.16
C THR A 703 8.56 -33.76 8.44
N VAL A 704 9.25 -33.95 9.56
CA VAL A 704 8.96 -33.30 10.84
C VAL A 704 9.87 -32.08 10.96
N HIS A 705 9.29 -30.90 11.11
CA HIS A 705 10.02 -29.62 11.05
C HIS A 705 10.51 -29.17 12.42
N SER A 706 9.66 -29.28 13.44
CA SER A 706 9.94 -28.77 14.78
C SER A 706 9.21 -29.53 15.87
N ILE A 707 9.75 -29.46 17.09
CA ILE A 707 9.07 -29.81 18.33
C ILE A 707 9.31 -28.64 19.29
N GLU A 708 8.24 -27.96 19.65
CA GLU A 708 8.25 -26.79 20.53
C GLU A 708 7.58 -27.15 21.86
N ILE A 709 8.15 -26.65 22.96
CA ILE A 709 7.72 -26.97 24.32
C ILE A 709 7.25 -25.72 25.06
N SER A 710 6.27 -25.86 25.95
CA SER A 710 5.91 -24.83 26.91
C SER A 710 6.98 -24.67 28.01
N GLY A 711 6.95 -23.53 28.69
CA GLY A 711 7.81 -23.27 29.85
C GLY A 711 9.23 -22.85 29.51
N PRO A 712 10.08 -22.67 30.54
CA PRO A 712 11.47 -22.30 30.35
C PRO A 712 12.25 -23.46 29.69
N LYS A 713 13.09 -23.15 28.70
CA LYS A 713 13.90 -24.11 27.93
C LYS A 713 15.10 -24.67 28.72
N ASN A 714 14.91 -25.00 30.00
CA ASN A 714 15.92 -25.63 30.83
C ASN A 714 15.65 -27.14 31.00
N PRO A 715 16.68 -27.97 31.28
CA PRO A 715 16.57 -29.43 31.18
C PRO A 715 15.81 -30.10 32.35
N THR A 716 15.13 -29.34 33.21
CA THR A 716 14.50 -29.85 34.44
C THR A 716 12.99 -29.64 34.48
N VAL A 717 12.36 -29.46 33.32
CA VAL A 717 10.91 -29.20 33.19
C VAL A 717 10.23 -30.28 32.35
N ILE A 718 9.08 -30.74 32.82
CA ILE A 718 8.09 -31.50 32.05
C ILE A 718 7.12 -30.47 31.47
N PRO A 719 7.10 -30.26 30.15
CA PRO A 719 6.22 -29.27 29.54
C PRO A 719 4.76 -29.73 29.55
N GLY A 720 3.85 -28.85 29.95
CA GLY A 720 2.41 -29.08 29.91
C GLY A 720 1.81 -29.01 28.51
N THR A 721 2.49 -28.42 27.53
CA THR A 721 2.04 -28.36 26.13
C THR A 721 3.20 -28.49 25.16
N ILE A 722 2.99 -29.29 24.10
CA ILE A 722 3.96 -29.56 23.05
C ILE A 722 3.31 -29.30 21.70
N LYS A 723 4.00 -28.56 20.82
CA LYS A 723 3.59 -28.32 19.45
C LYS A 723 4.59 -28.92 18.48
N SER A 724 4.12 -29.45 17.35
CA SER A 724 4.98 -29.93 16.28
C SER A 724 4.37 -29.62 14.92
N GLN A 725 5.23 -29.38 13.93
CA GLN A 725 4.84 -29.16 12.54
C GLN A 725 5.35 -30.32 11.68
N VAL A 726 4.45 -30.91 10.87
CA VAL A 726 4.75 -32.00 9.94
C VAL A 726 4.25 -31.62 8.55
N SER A 727 4.99 -32.00 7.51
CA SER A 727 4.51 -31.87 6.12
C SER A 727 4.66 -33.16 5.33
N LEU A 728 3.71 -33.41 4.43
CA LEU A 728 3.77 -34.48 3.44
C LEU A 728 3.92 -33.85 2.07
N ARG A 729 4.87 -34.35 1.28
CA ARG A 729 4.94 -34.06 -0.16
C ARG A 729 4.19 -35.15 -0.92
N ILE A 730 3.24 -34.75 -1.74
CA ILE A 730 2.46 -35.65 -2.59
C ILE A 730 2.88 -35.53 -4.05
N VAL A 731 2.61 -36.56 -4.83
CA VAL A 731 3.04 -36.73 -6.22
C VAL A 731 1.84 -37.11 -7.11
N PRO A 732 1.97 -37.08 -8.45
CA PRO A 732 0.87 -37.34 -9.37
C PRO A 732 0.05 -38.59 -9.03
N ASP A 733 -1.27 -38.46 -9.22
CA ASP A 733 -2.36 -39.40 -8.90
C ASP A 733 -2.72 -39.55 -7.41
N GLN A 734 -1.92 -38.99 -6.49
CA GLN A 734 -2.34 -38.95 -5.08
C GLN A 734 -3.43 -37.89 -4.88
N ASP A 735 -4.58 -38.32 -4.34
CA ASP A 735 -5.66 -37.41 -3.97
C ASP A 735 -5.35 -36.67 -2.66
N LEU A 736 -5.30 -35.35 -2.73
CA LEU A 736 -4.86 -34.48 -1.63
C LEU A 736 -5.76 -34.63 -0.39
N ASP A 737 -7.07 -34.64 -0.58
CA ASP A 737 -8.04 -34.73 0.52
C ASP A 737 -7.97 -36.10 1.21
N SER A 738 -7.84 -37.17 0.42
CA SER A 738 -7.66 -38.53 0.94
C SER A 738 -6.37 -38.67 1.75
N ILE A 739 -5.25 -38.13 1.27
CA ILE A 739 -3.97 -38.17 2.00
C ILE A 739 -4.05 -37.37 3.31
N ALA A 740 -4.61 -36.15 3.28
CA ALA A 740 -4.79 -35.33 4.47
C ALA A 740 -5.68 -36.04 5.51
N LYS A 741 -6.77 -36.68 5.05
CA LYS A 741 -7.66 -37.47 5.90
C LYS A 741 -6.95 -38.69 6.51
N SER A 742 -6.22 -39.45 5.70
CA SER A 742 -5.45 -40.61 6.16
C SER A 742 -4.39 -40.23 7.20
N LEU A 743 -3.70 -39.10 7.02
CA LEU A 743 -2.77 -38.56 8.02
C LEU A 743 -3.49 -38.26 9.35
N CYS A 744 -4.60 -37.52 9.30
CA CYS A 744 -5.36 -37.17 10.50
C CYS A 744 -5.89 -38.40 11.23
N THR A 745 -6.42 -39.38 10.50
CA THR A 745 -6.89 -40.65 11.06
C THR A 745 -5.74 -41.43 11.69
N HIS A 746 -4.60 -41.57 10.99
CA HIS A 746 -3.42 -42.27 11.50
C HIS A 746 -2.91 -41.65 12.81
N LEU A 747 -2.81 -40.32 12.87
CA LEU A 747 -2.36 -39.60 14.07
C LEU A 747 -3.33 -39.79 15.24
N ARG A 748 -4.63 -39.63 15.01
CA ARG A 748 -5.65 -39.77 16.07
C ARG A 748 -5.69 -41.21 16.61
N SER A 749 -5.74 -42.21 15.73
CA SER A 749 -5.75 -43.61 16.15
C SER A 749 -4.44 -44.02 16.83
N SER A 750 -3.29 -43.51 16.36
CA SER A 750 -2.00 -43.78 17.01
C SER A 750 -1.92 -43.17 18.41
N PHE A 751 -2.46 -41.98 18.61
CA PHE A 751 -2.53 -41.34 19.92
C PHE A 751 -3.51 -42.04 20.86
N GLU A 752 -4.68 -42.46 20.37
CA GLU A 752 -5.64 -43.26 21.15
C GLU A 752 -5.01 -44.57 21.68
N ASN A 753 -4.14 -45.21 20.89
CA ASN A 753 -3.41 -46.42 21.29
C ASN A 753 -2.39 -46.19 22.41
N LEU A 754 -1.91 -44.96 22.61
CA LEU A 754 -1.04 -44.62 23.75
C LEU A 754 -1.80 -44.65 25.08
N GLN A 755 -3.14 -44.60 25.05
CA GLN A 755 -4.00 -44.53 26.23
C GLN A 755 -3.62 -43.36 27.16
N SER A 756 -3.10 -42.28 26.58
CA SER A 756 -2.65 -41.11 27.32
C SER A 756 -3.85 -40.30 27.85
N PRO A 757 -3.78 -39.75 29.07
CA PRO A 757 -4.76 -38.80 29.58
C PRO A 757 -4.60 -37.39 28.96
N ASN A 758 -3.53 -37.14 28.21
CA ASN A 758 -3.30 -35.86 27.53
C ASN A 758 -4.25 -35.71 26.34
N LYS A 759 -4.40 -34.48 25.85
CA LYS A 759 -5.29 -34.14 24.73
C LYS A 759 -4.48 -33.86 23.47
N LEU A 760 -4.81 -34.53 22.37
CA LEU A 760 -4.27 -34.24 21.03
C LEU A 760 -5.20 -33.31 20.26
N ASN A 761 -4.63 -32.30 19.62
CA ASN A 761 -5.24 -31.51 18.56
C ASN A 761 -4.42 -31.66 17.26
N VAL A 762 -5.13 -31.79 16.14
CA VAL A 762 -4.55 -31.97 14.79
C VAL A 762 -5.28 -31.03 13.84
N SER A 763 -4.54 -30.11 13.21
CA SER A 763 -5.05 -29.18 12.21
C SER A 763 -4.25 -29.25 10.92
N ILE A 764 -4.95 -29.22 9.78
CA ILE A 764 -4.34 -29.03 8.47
C ILE A 764 -4.31 -27.52 8.21
N GLU A 765 -3.12 -26.96 8.07
CA GLU A 765 -2.92 -25.50 7.99
C GLU A 765 -2.96 -25.00 6.54
N ASN A 766 -2.21 -25.66 5.65
CA ASN A 766 -2.11 -25.30 4.24
C ASN A 766 -2.00 -26.55 3.38
N THR A 767 -2.62 -26.52 2.20
CA THR A 767 -2.55 -27.60 1.22
C THR A 767 -2.41 -27.05 -0.19
N ALA A 768 -1.62 -27.74 -1.00
CA ALA A 768 -1.48 -27.43 -2.41
C ALA A 768 -1.29 -28.72 -3.21
N ASN A 769 -1.97 -28.80 -4.36
CA ASN A 769 -1.93 -30.00 -5.17
C ASN A 769 -0.59 -30.14 -5.92
N TRP A 770 -0.28 -31.35 -6.38
CA TRP A 770 0.83 -31.57 -7.31
C TRP A 770 0.50 -31.01 -8.70
N TRP A 771 1.52 -30.84 -9.53
CA TRP A 771 1.36 -30.46 -10.93
C TRP A 771 2.23 -31.33 -11.84
N LEU A 772 1.73 -31.68 -13.02
CA LEU A 772 2.46 -32.41 -14.05
C LEU A 772 2.01 -31.87 -15.42
N GLY A 773 2.94 -31.27 -16.17
CA GLY A 773 2.67 -30.68 -17.47
C GLY A 773 2.46 -31.70 -18.58
N GLU A 774 1.73 -31.30 -19.62
CA GLU A 774 1.46 -32.10 -20.81
C GLU A 774 2.61 -31.95 -21.83
N LEU A 775 3.47 -32.97 -21.90
CA LEU A 775 4.71 -32.92 -22.69
C LEU A 775 4.46 -32.99 -24.20
N ASP A 776 3.31 -33.53 -24.62
CA ASP A 776 2.99 -33.70 -26.04
C ASP A 776 2.24 -32.53 -26.67
N ASP A 777 1.82 -31.57 -25.85
CA ASP A 777 1.11 -30.37 -26.29
C ASP A 777 1.97 -29.45 -27.18
N PHE A 778 1.28 -28.71 -28.05
CA PHE A 778 1.89 -27.75 -28.96
C PHE A 778 2.68 -26.68 -28.21
N TRP A 779 2.14 -26.14 -27.11
CA TRP A 779 2.79 -25.08 -26.36
C TRP A 779 4.10 -25.55 -25.73
N PHE A 780 4.10 -26.76 -25.17
CA PHE A 780 5.30 -27.35 -24.57
C PHE A 780 6.40 -27.56 -25.61
N LYS A 781 6.07 -28.14 -26.76
CA LYS A 781 7.01 -28.37 -27.88
C LYS A 781 7.55 -27.06 -28.45
N ALA A 782 6.73 -26.00 -28.52
CA ALA A 782 7.17 -24.68 -28.97
C ALA A 782 8.17 -24.06 -27.98
N LEU A 783 7.91 -24.18 -26.67
CA LEU A 783 8.84 -23.70 -25.65
C LEU A 783 10.16 -24.49 -25.67
N GLU A 784 10.10 -25.82 -25.83
CA GLU A 784 11.27 -26.69 -25.94
C GLU A 784 12.15 -26.31 -27.15
N SER A 785 11.53 -26.07 -28.31
CA SER A 785 12.23 -25.60 -29.51
C SER A 785 12.88 -24.23 -29.29
N ALA A 786 12.16 -23.29 -28.67
CA ALA A 786 12.68 -21.94 -28.41
C ALA A 786 13.91 -21.97 -27.49
N VAL A 787 13.91 -22.82 -26.46
CA VAL A 787 15.08 -23.03 -25.59
C VAL A 787 16.22 -23.66 -26.37
N GLN A 788 15.95 -24.69 -27.18
CA GLN A 788 16.97 -25.36 -27.98
C GLN A 788 17.63 -24.43 -29.00
N GLU A 789 16.86 -23.58 -29.67
CA GLU A 789 17.37 -22.61 -30.65
C GLU A 789 18.26 -21.55 -30.00
N GLU A 790 17.89 -21.04 -28.83
CA GLU A 790 18.65 -19.98 -28.15
C GLU A 790 19.94 -20.51 -27.50
N TRP A 791 19.91 -21.72 -26.95
CA TRP A 791 21.04 -22.32 -26.24
C TRP A 791 21.88 -23.27 -27.11
N GLY A 792 21.41 -23.62 -28.30
CA GLY A 792 22.06 -24.57 -29.21
C GLY A 792 22.13 -26.00 -28.65
N ARG A 793 21.34 -26.33 -27.62
CA ARG A 793 21.32 -27.61 -26.93
C ARG A 793 19.90 -27.97 -26.51
N GLU A 794 19.56 -29.25 -26.61
CA GLU A 794 18.27 -29.77 -26.13
C GLU A 794 18.14 -29.51 -24.60
N PRO A 795 17.05 -28.89 -24.13
CA PRO A 795 16.84 -28.67 -22.71
C PRO A 795 16.57 -29.97 -21.97
N LEU A 796 17.00 -30.03 -20.71
CA LEU A 796 16.67 -31.12 -19.82
C LEU A 796 15.25 -30.95 -19.28
N ARG A 797 14.43 -31.99 -19.39
CA ARG A 797 13.14 -32.06 -18.70
C ARG A 797 13.38 -32.39 -17.24
N ILE A 798 13.03 -31.48 -16.35
CA ILE A 798 13.20 -31.64 -14.90
C ILE A 798 11.86 -31.54 -14.17
N ARG A 799 11.81 -32.16 -13.01
CA ARG A 799 10.73 -31.92 -12.04
C ARG A 799 11.33 -31.18 -10.86
N GLU A 800 10.48 -30.64 -9.99
CA GLU A 800 10.91 -29.96 -8.79
C GLU A 800 10.28 -30.56 -7.54
N GLY A 801 11.04 -30.52 -6.45
CA GLY A 801 10.59 -30.99 -5.14
C GLY A 801 9.70 -29.99 -4.40
N GLY A 802 9.77 -28.72 -4.81
CA GLY A 802 8.95 -27.62 -4.30
C GLY A 802 7.50 -27.66 -4.80
N THR A 803 6.72 -26.70 -4.34
CA THR A 803 5.30 -26.53 -4.69
C THR A 803 5.06 -25.07 -5.00
N ILE A 804 4.36 -24.79 -6.10
CA ILE A 804 3.84 -23.47 -6.43
C ILE A 804 2.32 -23.62 -6.48
N PRO A 805 1.58 -23.28 -5.41
CA PRO A 805 0.15 -23.59 -5.28
C PRO A 805 -0.71 -23.02 -6.40
N SER A 806 -0.31 -21.88 -6.95
CA SER A 806 -1.05 -21.15 -7.99
C SER A 806 -1.08 -21.89 -9.33
N VAL A 807 -0.10 -22.74 -9.66
CA VAL A 807 -0.04 -23.45 -10.96
C VAL A 807 -1.21 -24.43 -11.15
N PRO A 808 -1.39 -25.47 -10.30
CA PRO A 808 -2.51 -26.39 -10.44
C PRO A 808 -3.87 -25.71 -10.22
N PHE A 809 -3.92 -24.63 -9.43
CA PHE A 809 -5.12 -23.82 -9.29
C PHE A 809 -5.50 -23.14 -10.60
N LEU A 810 -4.56 -22.46 -11.27
CA LEU A 810 -4.80 -21.73 -12.51
C LEU A 810 -5.19 -22.68 -13.66
N GLU A 811 -4.52 -23.83 -13.80
CA GLU A 811 -4.90 -24.83 -14.81
C GLU A 811 -6.35 -25.29 -14.63
N LYS A 812 -6.76 -25.56 -13.38
CA LYS A 812 -8.13 -25.96 -13.06
C LYS A 812 -9.13 -24.83 -13.31
N GLU A 813 -8.78 -23.60 -12.95
CA GLU A 813 -9.68 -22.45 -13.04
C GLU A 813 -9.89 -22.00 -14.50
N PHE A 814 -8.86 -22.05 -15.34
CA PHE A 814 -8.93 -21.64 -16.75
C PHE A 814 -9.11 -22.82 -17.71
N GLY A 815 -8.96 -24.06 -17.26
CA GLY A 815 -9.16 -25.25 -18.10
C GLY A 815 -8.12 -25.42 -19.21
N CYS A 816 -6.90 -24.90 -19.01
CA CYS A 816 -5.78 -24.97 -19.96
C CYS A 816 -4.51 -25.50 -19.29
N HIS A 817 -3.48 -25.80 -20.11
CA HIS A 817 -2.21 -26.34 -19.63
C HIS A 817 -1.21 -25.24 -19.26
N ALA A 818 -0.41 -25.51 -18.23
CA ALA A 818 0.71 -24.68 -17.81
C ALA A 818 2.05 -25.18 -18.39
N LEU A 819 2.96 -24.23 -18.55
CA LEU A 819 4.34 -24.43 -18.96
C LEU A 819 5.24 -23.75 -17.93
N HIS A 820 6.39 -24.35 -17.62
CA HIS A 820 7.30 -23.78 -16.62
C HIS A 820 8.72 -23.66 -17.17
N LEU A 821 9.12 -22.42 -17.45
CA LEU A 821 10.46 -22.06 -17.92
C LEU A 821 11.33 -21.59 -16.75
N PRO A 822 12.30 -22.37 -16.26
CA PRO A 822 13.27 -21.87 -15.29
C PRO A 822 14.26 -20.89 -15.95
N MET A 823 14.46 -19.73 -15.33
CA MET A 823 15.51 -18.78 -15.72
C MET A 823 16.70 -18.79 -14.75
N GLY A 824 16.50 -19.13 -13.49
CA GLY A 824 17.58 -19.20 -12.51
C GLY A 824 18.47 -20.44 -12.67
N GLN A 825 19.61 -20.45 -11.99
CA GLN A 825 20.58 -21.55 -11.95
C GLN A 825 20.62 -22.22 -10.57
N SER A 826 21.20 -23.41 -10.50
CA SER A 826 21.25 -24.20 -9.25
C SER A 826 21.97 -23.49 -8.10
N SER A 827 22.83 -22.52 -8.41
CA SER A 827 23.62 -21.73 -7.47
C SER A 827 23.05 -20.34 -7.16
N ASP A 828 21.81 -20.05 -7.57
CA ASP A 828 21.20 -18.71 -7.44
C ASP A 828 20.76 -18.37 -6.02
N GLN A 829 20.78 -19.34 -5.09
CA GLN A 829 20.57 -19.10 -3.66
C GLN A 829 19.24 -18.40 -3.33
N ALA A 830 18.16 -18.74 -4.03
CA ALA A 830 16.81 -18.32 -3.69
C ALA A 830 16.53 -18.54 -2.18
N HIS A 831 15.90 -17.56 -1.54
CA HIS A 831 15.62 -17.46 -0.10
C HIS A 831 16.85 -17.31 0.81
N LEU A 832 18.07 -17.54 0.32
CA LEU A 832 19.30 -17.44 1.10
C LEU A 832 19.99 -16.08 0.90
N PRO A 833 20.99 -15.74 1.74
CA PRO A 833 21.85 -14.59 1.50
C PRO A 833 22.62 -14.72 0.19
N ASN A 834 22.99 -13.59 -0.43
CA ASN A 834 23.67 -13.52 -1.72
C ASN A 834 22.88 -14.16 -2.88
N GLU A 835 21.54 -14.12 -2.80
CA GLU A 835 20.67 -14.44 -3.92
C GLU A 835 21.13 -13.69 -5.19
N ARG A 836 21.18 -14.42 -6.30
CA ARG A 836 21.69 -13.92 -7.58
C ARG A 836 20.97 -14.51 -8.77
N ILE A 837 21.16 -13.90 -9.93
CA ILE A 837 20.79 -14.48 -11.23
C ILE A 837 21.87 -14.16 -12.27
N SER A 838 22.18 -15.12 -13.14
CA SER A 838 23.10 -14.89 -14.26
C SER A 838 22.51 -13.87 -15.24
N LEU A 839 23.30 -12.86 -15.60
CA LEU A 839 22.88 -11.85 -16.58
C LEU A 839 22.68 -12.48 -17.97
N ASP A 840 23.47 -13.50 -18.30
CA ASP A 840 23.32 -14.25 -19.56
C ASP A 840 22.02 -15.06 -19.55
N ASN A 841 21.69 -15.70 -18.42
CA ASN A 841 20.42 -16.42 -18.25
C ASN A 841 19.22 -15.51 -18.39
N LEU A 842 19.26 -14.32 -17.77
CA LEU A 842 18.15 -13.36 -17.85
C LEU A 842 17.94 -12.84 -19.29
N ARG A 843 19.03 -12.50 -20.00
CA ARG A 843 18.99 -12.02 -21.40
C ARG A 843 18.56 -13.10 -22.38
N ARG A 844 19.09 -14.30 -22.25
CA ARG A 844 18.72 -15.45 -23.09
C ARG A 844 17.32 -15.93 -22.76
N GLY A 845 16.92 -15.90 -21.49
CA GLY A 845 15.54 -16.17 -21.06
C GLY A 845 14.55 -15.25 -21.76
N ARG A 846 14.81 -13.94 -21.80
CA ARG A 846 14.04 -12.99 -22.63
C ARG A 846 13.98 -13.42 -24.10
N SER A 847 15.13 -13.79 -24.68
CA SER A 847 15.22 -14.19 -26.10
C SER A 847 14.46 -15.50 -26.39
N VAL A 848 14.48 -16.46 -25.47
CA VAL A 848 13.64 -17.68 -25.52
C VAL A 848 12.17 -17.30 -25.57
N ILE A 849 11.73 -16.37 -24.72
CA ILE A 849 10.34 -15.90 -24.71
C ILE A 849 9.97 -15.23 -26.03
N GLU A 850 10.85 -14.38 -26.59
CA GLU A 850 10.60 -13.75 -27.90
C GLU A 850 10.40 -14.80 -29.01
N ARG A 851 11.26 -15.83 -29.06
CA ARG A 851 11.14 -16.94 -30.04
C ARG A 851 9.88 -17.75 -29.83
N PHE A 852 9.59 -18.09 -28.57
CA PHE A 852 8.41 -18.85 -28.18
C PHE A 852 7.13 -18.14 -28.63
N LEU A 853 6.97 -16.87 -28.24
CA LEU A 853 5.80 -16.04 -28.57
C LEU A 853 5.63 -15.82 -30.09
N SER A 854 6.75 -15.67 -30.81
CA SER A 854 6.71 -15.58 -32.28
C SER A 854 6.19 -16.87 -32.91
N THR A 855 6.68 -18.02 -32.45
CA THR A 855 6.30 -19.35 -32.97
C THR A 855 4.82 -19.66 -32.76
N VAL A 856 4.30 -19.38 -31.55
CA VAL A 856 2.89 -19.63 -31.21
C VAL A 856 1.95 -18.64 -31.89
N GLY A 857 2.39 -17.39 -32.09
CA GLY A 857 1.63 -16.36 -32.81
C GLY A 857 1.44 -16.67 -34.30
N GLU A 858 2.44 -17.26 -34.95
CA GLU A 858 2.34 -17.66 -36.36
C GLU A 858 1.39 -18.85 -36.56
N LYS A 859 1.50 -19.90 -35.74
CA LYS A 859 0.72 -21.14 -35.91
C LYS A 859 -0.70 -21.09 -35.37
N GLY A 860 -1.00 -20.22 -34.39
CA GLY A 860 -2.36 -20.00 -33.91
C GLY A 860 -3.33 -19.52 -35.00
N THR A 861 -2.82 -19.08 -36.16
CA THR A 861 -3.64 -18.71 -37.33
C THR A 861 -4.03 -19.90 -38.23
N VAL A 862 -3.42 -21.08 -38.05
CA VAL A 862 -3.53 -22.22 -38.99
C VAL A 862 -4.36 -23.39 -38.43
N SER A 863 -4.59 -23.46 -37.13
CA SER A 863 -5.22 -24.61 -36.46
C SER A 863 -6.56 -24.30 -35.76
N SER A 864 -7.46 -23.57 -36.44
CA SER A 864 -8.89 -23.48 -36.07
C SER A 864 -9.75 -24.24 -37.08
#